data_AF-A0A395CUD4-F1
#
_entry.id   AF-A0A395CUD4-F1
#
_cell.length_a   1.000
_cell.length_b   1.000
_cell.length_c   1.000
_cell.angle_alpha   90.00
_cell.angle_beta   90.00
_cell.angle_gamma   90.00
#
_symmetry.space_group_name_H-M   'P 1'
#
loop_
_entity.id
_entity.type
_entity.pdbx_description
1 polymer ?
#
loop_
_entity_poly.entity_id
_entity_poly.type
_entity_poly.pdbx_seq_one_letter_code
_entity_poly.pdbx_strand_id
1 'polypeptide(L)'
;MSALMGSRARAHGVSLREAFDVWARIAVWSFGGPAGQIALMHKVLVEEKRWLSESRFLHALNYCMLLPGPEAQQLATYVGWLMHGTLGGVMAGGLFVLPGAAAIMGLSVVYVLFGKIGIVAAAFFGLKAAVLAIVVEAVIRIGKRALANRALQGIAAAAFASIFFFDVAFPLIVLGAGLVGYYGGRRGLPQFSGRAHASGAKSDNSLLGNLLPLHTTASARATLQCVAVCLFLWLAPVTILALTLGPENVFSQIAVFFSKMAMVTFGGAYAVLAYVAQQAVDEFHWLRSHEMLDGLGLAETTPGPLVIVLQFVGFLAAYRQPGVLSPILAGALGGLLTTWVTFVPCFLWIFLGAPYVEKLRDNRALAGALTAITASVVGVILNLAIWFSIHVLFHETAPVRGLGFSFEIPLLASVDPLALLLTIGAALALFRFGLGAPRTLALCTAAGVLLFIFGAAPAAARTLAAPESAAMRTVVDDSLAPKVMMSFATLWHAFAFAAGGVYVVHAYRSPFLGGYEARWARIIRSADWQLWASGFAVIGLGISLSGEDYLADPKLWAKATLVFVWFGATRAMRLLALPKLRRGERGPMLVASSISAACWAYGAYLGVAKPLACGVAPFWALLAGFLATICGFSAHDASLRQAPLEQLSIQWLQPRCG
;
A
#
# COMPACT_ATOMS: atom_id res chain seq x y z
N MET A 1 12.76 -19.20 43.58
CA MET A 1 11.89 -19.46 42.41
C MET A 1 11.52 -18.21 41.60
N SER A 2 11.38 -17.02 42.18
CA SER A 2 11.15 -15.76 41.42
C SER A 2 12.35 -15.34 40.55
N ALA A 3 13.59 -15.56 41.00
CA ALA A 3 14.81 -15.22 40.24
C ALA A 3 15.09 -16.15 39.04
N LEU A 4 14.47 -17.33 38.97
CA LEU A 4 14.62 -18.29 37.86
C LEU A 4 13.56 -18.11 36.75
N MET A 5 12.54 -17.28 36.98
CA MET A 5 11.61 -16.86 35.93
C MET A 5 12.09 -15.61 35.17
N GLY A 6 13.08 -14.89 35.69
CA GLY A 6 13.64 -13.67 35.08
C GLY A 6 14.71 -13.89 34.01
N SER A 7 15.19 -15.13 33.78
CA SER A 7 16.33 -15.41 32.87
C SER A 7 16.00 -16.18 31.59
N ARG A 8 14.74 -16.56 31.34
CA ARG A 8 14.37 -17.47 30.22
C ARG A 8 13.82 -16.81 28.95
N ALA A 9 13.98 -15.49 28.76
CA ALA A 9 13.56 -14.81 27.52
C ALA A 9 14.42 -13.59 27.15
N ARG A 10 15.70 -13.78 26.78
CA ARG A 10 16.47 -12.76 26.04
C ARG A 10 17.13 -13.39 24.82
N ALA A 11 16.38 -13.61 23.73
CA ALA A 11 16.84 -14.43 22.58
C ALA A 11 17.29 -13.65 21.33
N HIS A 12 17.21 -12.33 21.28
CA HIS A 12 17.76 -11.50 20.19
C HIS A 12 17.88 -10.00 20.57
N GLY A 13 17.65 -9.62 21.83
CA GLY A 13 17.78 -8.23 22.33
C GLY A 13 16.71 -7.21 21.85
N VAL A 14 16.01 -7.47 20.74
CA VAL A 14 14.99 -6.55 20.18
C VAL A 14 13.71 -6.54 21.04
N SER A 15 13.31 -5.36 21.53
CA SER A 15 12.07 -5.19 22.29
C SER A 15 10.83 -5.22 21.38
N LEU A 16 9.65 -5.57 21.93
CA LEU A 16 8.38 -5.52 21.18
C LEU A 16 8.05 -4.12 20.66
N ARG A 17 8.40 -3.07 21.41
CA ARG A 17 8.22 -1.68 21.00
C ARG A 17 9.09 -1.34 19.78
N GLU A 18 10.37 -1.71 19.82
CA GLU A 18 11.25 -1.52 18.65
C GLU A 18 10.70 -2.29 17.44
N ALA A 19 10.21 -3.52 17.66
CA ALA A 19 9.60 -4.30 16.59
C ALA A 19 8.36 -3.60 16.00
N PHE A 20 7.46 -3.12 16.86
CA PHE A 20 6.28 -2.36 16.45
C PHE A 20 6.65 -1.15 15.58
N ASP A 21 7.62 -0.33 16.02
CA ASP A 21 8.03 0.88 15.31
C ASP A 21 8.61 0.56 13.92
N VAL A 22 9.42 -0.51 13.84
CA VAL A 22 9.98 -0.98 12.56
C VAL A 22 8.90 -1.53 11.64
N TRP A 23 7.98 -2.34 12.16
CA TRP A 23 6.89 -2.90 11.36
C TRP A 23 5.90 -1.83 10.88
N ALA A 24 5.58 -0.85 11.73
CA ALA A 24 4.78 0.31 11.36
C ALA A 24 5.48 1.14 10.27
N ARG A 25 6.80 1.36 10.39
CA ARG A 25 7.61 1.99 9.32
C ARG A 25 7.59 1.15 8.05
N ILE A 26 7.78 -0.16 8.10
CA ILE A 26 7.71 -0.99 6.89
C ILE A 26 6.33 -0.85 6.25
N ALA A 27 5.25 -0.96 7.03
CA ALA A 27 3.88 -0.91 6.54
C ALA A 27 3.54 0.41 5.84
N VAL A 28 3.86 1.56 6.46
CA VAL A 28 3.57 2.89 5.88
C VAL A 28 4.39 3.15 4.62
N TRP A 29 5.57 2.56 4.49
CA TRP A 29 6.49 2.81 3.37
C TRP A 29 6.46 1.73 2.27
N SER A 30 5.61 0.71 2.44
CA SER A 30 5.50 -0.46 1.54
C SER A 30 4.74 -0.16 0.25
N PHE A 31 5.30 0.71 -0.60
CA PHE A 31 4.80 1.03 -1.95
C PHE A 31 5.54 0.24 -3.04
N GLY A 32 4.91 0.13 -4.23
CA GLY A 32 5.59 -0.37 -5.44
C GLY A 32 5.47 -1.89 -5.66
N GLY A 33 4.33 -2.46 -5.29
CA GLY A 33 4.00 -3.87 -5.55
C GLY A 33 4.86 -4.87 -4.77
N PRO A 34 4.67 -6.19 -5.01
CA PRO A 34 5.30 -7.24 -4.21
C PRO A 34 6.84 -7.17 -4.19
N ALA A 35 7.47 -6.86 -5.33
CA ALA A 35 8.93 -6.78 -5.42
C ALA A 35 9.50 -5.59 -4.64
N GLY A 36 8.86 -4.41 -4.72
CA GLY A 36 9.25 -3.23 -3.95
C GLY A 36 9.11 -3.45 -2.45
N GLN A 37 8.06 -4.15 -2.04
CA GLN A 37 7.79 -4.50 -0.64
C GLN A 37 8.83 -5.47 -0.08
N ILE A 38 9.13 -6.55 -0.83
CA ILE A 38 10.15 -7.51 -0.43
C ILE A 38 11.52 -6.83 -0.38
N ALA A 39 11.85 -5.96 -1.34
CA ALA A 39 13.10 -5.20 -1.34
C ALA A 39 13.20 -4.24 -0.15
N LEU A 40 12.11 -3.55 0.22
CA LEU A 40 12.06 -2.70 1.41
C LEU A 40 12.26 -3.52 2.68
N MET A 41 11.58 -4.66 2.80
CA MET A 41 11.73 -5.57 3.93
C MET A 41 13.15 -6.11 4.02
N HIS A 42 13.74 -6.51 2.90
CA HIS A 42 15.13 -6.96 2.84
C HIS A 42 16.09 -5.86 3.32
N LYS A 43 16.00 -4.67 2.73
CA LYS A 43 16.79 -3.51 3.14
C LYS A 43 16.66 -3.20 4.62
N VAL A 44 15.44 -3.17 5.16
CA VAL A 44 15.23 -2.80 6.57
C VAL A 44 15.67 -3.93 7.51
N LEU A 45 15.27 -5.18 7.24
CA LEU A 45 15.43 -6.31 8.17
C LEU A 45 16.80 -6.98 8.06
N VAL A 46 17.40 -7.02 6.87
CA VAL A 46 18.70 -7.65 6.61
C VAL A 46 19.82 -6.62 6.63
N GLU A 47 19.69 -5.51 5.89
CA GLU A 47 20.80 -4.54 5.74
C GLU A 47 20.87 -3.52 6.89
N GLU A 48 19.77 -2.80 7.17
CA GLU A 48 19.72 -1.72 8.17
C GLU A 48 19.71 -2.28 9.60
N LYS A 49 18.79 -3.20 9.91
CA LYS A 49 18.57 -3.73 11.26
C LYS A 49 19.32 -5.03 11.55
N ARG A 50 19.72 -5.77 10.52
CA ARG A 50 20.45 -7.06 10.66
C ARG A 50 19.77 -8.06 11.59
N TRP A 51 18.43 -8.06 11.61
CA TRP A 51 17.63 -9.01 12.37
C TRP A 51 17.76 -10.42 11.80
N LEU A 52 17.85 -10.54 10.47
CA LEU A 52 17.97 -11.81 9.76
C LEU A 52 19.20 -11.80 8.84
N SER A 53 19.77 -12.98 8.62
CA SER A 53 20.73 -13.24 7.55
C SER A 53 20.07 -13.24 6.19
N GLU A 54 20.88 -13.06 5.15
CA GLU A 54 20.45 -13.18 3.75
C GLU A 54 19.80 -14.56 3.49
N SER A 55 20.49 -15.61 3.91
CA SER A 55 20.04 -17.00 3.73
C SER A 55 18.69 -17.25 4.38
N ARG A 56 18.47 -16.69 5.57
CA ARG A 56 17.25 -16.87 6.33
C ARG A 56 16.08 -16.04 5.80
N PHE A 57 16.36 -14.82 5.35
CA PHE A 57 15.36 -14.02 4.66
C PHE A 57 14.88 -14.72 3.38
N LEU A 58 15.81 -15.21 2.55
CA LEU A 58 15.48 -15.95 1.33
C LEU A 58 14.76 -17.27 1.64
N HIS A 59 15.12 -17.95 2.73
CA HIS A 59 14.41 -19.14 3.17
C HIS A 59 12.95 -18.84 3.54
N ALA A 60 12.72 -17.82 4.35
CA ALA A 60 11.37 -17.38 4.71
C ALA A 60 10.56 -16.95 3.47
N LEU A 61 11.20 -16.22 2.55
CA LEU A 61 10.58 -15.79 1.31
C LEU A 61 10.17 -16.99 0.44
N ASN A 62 11.09 -17.95 0.26
CA ASN A 62 10.81 -19.16 -0.51
C ASN A 62 9.62 -19.92 0.10
N TYR A 63 9.54 -20.03 1.43
CA TYR A 63 8.38 -20.64 2.08
C TYR A 63 7.07 -19.87 1.84
N CYS A 64 7.09 -18.55 1.96
CA CYS A 64 5.89 -17.73 1.74
C CYS A 64 5.41 -17.79 0.29
N MET A 65 6.30 -17.99 -0.68
CA MET A 65 5.93 -18.25 -2.08
C MET A 65 5.21 -19.59 -2.29
N LEU A 66 5.27 -20.51 -1.30
CA LEU A 66 4.59 -21.81 -1.37
C LEU A 66 3.18 -21.78 -0.80
N LEU A 67 2.87 -20.76 0.00
CA LEU A 67 1.61 -20.64 0.69
C LEU A 67 0.61 -19.85 -0.17
N PRO A 68 -0.69 -20.14 -0.01
CA PRO A 68 -1.67 -19.33 -0.69
C PRO A 68 -1.81 -17.96 0.00
N GLY A 69 -1.81 -16.88 -0.77
CA GLY A 69 -1.96 -15.50 -0.27
C GLY A 69 -0.83 -14.52 -0.68
N PRO A 70 -0.83 -13.31 -0.11
CA PRO A 70 0.13 -12.27 -0.44
C PRO A 70 1.49 -12.50 0.24
N GLU A 71 2.48 -12.87 -0.58
CA GLU A 71 3.85 -13.23 -0.16
C GLU A 71 4.49 -12.23 0.81
N ALA A 72 4.38 -10.91 0.54
CA ALA A 72 5.01 -9.89 1.39
C ALA A 72 4.38 -9.79 2.79
N GLN A 73 3.05 -9.90 2.89
CA GLN A 73 2.34 -9.91 4.17
C GLN A 73 2.65 -11.18 4.96
N GLN A 74 2.74 -12.31 4.26
CA GLN A 74 3.11 -13.60 4.85
C GLN A 74 4.56 -13.59 5.35
N LEU A 75 5.47 -13.00 4.59
CA LEU A 75 6.86 -12.80 5.00
C LEU A 75 6.94 -11.90 6.24
N ALA A 76 6.15 -10.83 6.30
CA ALA A 76 6.09 -9.96 7.48
C ALA A 76 5.59 -10.73 8.71
N THR A 77 4.54 -11.53 8.54
CA THR A 77 3.99 -12.41 9.57
C THR A 77 5.01 -13.45 10.03
N TYR A 78 5.72 -14.09 9.08
CA TYR A 78 6.74 -15.09 9.36
C TYR A 78 7.89 -14.50 10.17
N VAL A 79 8.44 -13.37 9.72
CA VAL A 79 9.57 -12.72 10.40
C VAL A 79 9.13 -12.17 11.75
N GLY A 80 7.95 -11.56 11.85
CA GLY A 80 7.36 -11.14 13.12
C GLY A 80 7.22 -12.32 14.09
N TRP A 81 6.77 -13.47 13.59
CA TRP A 81 6.69 -14.70 14.37
C TRP A 81 8.05 -15.23 14.81
N LEU A 82 9.03 -15.16 13.93
CA LEU A 82 10.38 -15.57 14.24
C LEU A 82 11.00 -14.71 15.36
N MET A 83 10.73 -13.41 15.35
CA MET A 83 11.23 -12.47 16.36
C MET A 83 10.47 -12.59 17.69
N HIS A 84 9.13 -12.51 17.70
CA HIS A 84 8.35 -12.40 18.95
C HIS A 84 7.19 -13.40 19.08
N GLY A 85 7.30 -14.56 18.43
CA GLY A 85 6.28 -15.60 18.46
C GLY A 85 4.95 -15.16 17.85
N THR A 86 3.85 -15.81 18.22
CA THR A 86 2.52 -15.52 17.64
C THR A 86 2.12 -14.05 17.73
N LEU A 87 2.42 -13.39 18.85
CA LEU A 87 2.17 -11.97 19.03
C LEU A 87 2.93 -11.11 18.01
N GLY A 88 4.21 -11.42 17.79
CA GLY A 88 5.02 -10.75 16.77
C GLY A 88 4.49 -10.96 15.36
N GLY A 89 4.04 -12.17 15.05
CA GLY A 89 3.45 -12.50 13.75
C GLY A 89 2.15 -11.77 13.49
N VAL A 90 1.21 -11.77 14.46
CA VAL A 90 -0.05 -11.02 14.37
C VAL A 90 0.21 -9.52 14.23
N MET A 91 1.14 -8.98 15.03
CA MET A 91 1.52 -7.56 14.99
C MET A 91 2.10 -7.18 13.63
N ALA A 92 3.13 -7.90 13.15
CA ALA A 92 3.79 -7.59 11.89
C ALA A 92 2.85 -7.74 10.69
N GLY A 93 2.14 -8.86 10.61
CA GLY A 93 1.19 -9.13 9.52
C GLY A 93 0.00 -8.17 9.54
N GLY A 94 -0.54 -7.85 10.71
CA GLY A 94 -1.65 -6.91 10.88
C GLY A 94 -1.24 -5.48 10.50
N LEU A 95 -0.11 -5.00 11.04
CA LEU A 95 0.42 -3.68 10.71
C LEU A 95 0.68 -3.54 9.21
N PHE A 96 1.15 -4.60 8.53
CA PHE A 96 1.40 -4.57 7.09
C PHE A 96 0.13 -4.34 6.24
N VAL A 97 -1.04 -4.75 6.72
CA VAL A 97 -2.33 -4.64 6.01
C VAL A 97 -3.05 -3.33 6.34
N LEU A 98 -3.01 -2.89 7.59
CA LEU A 98 -3.85 -1.81 8.12
C LEU A 98 -3.73 -0.46 7.36
N PRO A 99 -2.54 0.06 7.04
CA PRO A 99 -2.43 1.32 6.28
C PRO A 99 -3.06 1.24 4.91
N GLY A 100 -2.85 0.12 4.19
CA GLY A 100 -3.46 -0.11 2.89
C GLY A 100 -4.98 -0.24 2.99
N ALA A 101 -5.47 -0.97 3.99
CA ALA A 101 -6.89 -1.11 4.25
C ALA A 101 -7.56 0.24 4.52
N ALA A 102 -6.96 1.08 5.35
CA ALA A 102 -7.46 2.43 5.62
C ALA A 102 -7.44 3.31 4.36
N ALA A 103 -6.35 3.27 3.60
CA ALA A 103 -6.19 4.07 2.39
C ALA A 103 -7.20 3.65 1.31
N ILE A 104 -7.34 2.35 1.03
CA ILE A 104 -8.33 1.84 0.08
C ILE A 104 -9.75 2.09 0.55
N MET A 105 -10.05 2.00 1.85
CA MET A 105 -11.38 2.34 2.35
C MET A 105 -11.72 3.80 2.02
N GLY A 106 -10.81 4.72 2.34
CA GLY A 106 -10.97 6.15 2.04
C GLY A 106 -11.12 6.40 0.53
N LEU A 107 -10.26 5.77 -0.28
CA LEU A 107 -10.32 5.90 -1.75
C LEU A 107 -11.58 5.28 -2.34
N SER A 108 -12.12 4.21 -1.77
CA SER A 108 -13.39 3.58 -2.20
C SER A 108 -14.57 4.52 -1.93
N VAL A 109 -14.60 5.16 -0.76
CA VAL A 109 -15.61 6.18 -0.43
C VAL A 109 -15.48 7.38 -1.38
N VAL A 110 -14.26 7.85 -1.64
CA VAL A 110 -14.02 8.93 -2.61
C VAL A 110 -14.48 8.53 -4.02
N TYR A 111 -14.22 7.29 -4.43
CA TYR A 111 -14.60 6.77 -5.73
C TYR A 111 -16.12 6.82 -5.96
N VAL A 112 -16.90 6.30 -5.02
CA VAL A 112 -18.37 6.24 -5.19
C VAL A 112 -19.05 7.61 -5.04
N LEU A 113 -18.46 8.53 -4.27
CA LEU A 113 -19.03 9.87 -4.05
C LEU A 113 -18.60 10.88 -5.13
N PHE A 114 -17.35 10.83 -5.57
CA PHE A 114 -16.75 11.87 -6.41
C PHE A 114 -16.25 11.37 -7.77
N GLY A 115 -16.25 10.06 -8.03
CA GLY A 115 -15.70 9.46 -9.26
C GLY A 115 -16.37 9.94 -10.55
N LYS A 116 -17.59 10.47 -10.45
CA LYS A 116 -18.35 11.03 -11.59
C LYS A 116 -18.04 12.50 -11.89
N ILE A 117 -17.28 13.19 -11.04
CA ILE A 117 -16.84 14.57 -11.30
C ILE A 117 -15.84 14.53 -12.46
N GLY A 118 -16.03 15.38 -13.47
CA GLY A 118 -15.24 15.36 -14.72
C GLY A 118 -13.72 15.33 -14.51
N ILE A 119 -13.19 16.14 -13.58
CA ILE A 119 -11.75 16.15 -13.27
C ILE A 119 -11.26 14.84 -12.63
N VAL A 120 -12.10 14.21 -11.79
CA VAL A 120 -11.79 12.94 -11.12
C VAL A 120 -11.86 11.80 -12.13
N ALA A 121 -12.88 11.80 -13.00
CA ALA A 121 -12.99 10.86 -14.10
C ALA A 121 -11.79 10.93 -15.06
N ALA A 122 -11.31 12.16 -15.34
CA ALA A 122 -10.11 12.38 -16.15
C ALA A 122 -8.82 11.90 -15.46
N ALA A 123 -8.71 12.07 -14.14
CA ALA A 123 -7.63 11.51 -13.35
C ALA A 123 -7.62 9.97 -13.43
N PHE A 124 -8.78 9.33 -13.27
CA PHE A 124 -8.94 7.87 -13.42
C PHE A 124 -8.64 7.39 -14.84
N PHE A 125 -9.01 8.16 -15.88
CA PHE A 125 -8.64 7.84 -17.25
C PHE A 125 -7.12 7.76 -17.44
N GLY A 126 -6.38 8.76 -16.94
CA GLY A 126 -4.93 8.73 -16.93
C GLY A 126 -4.36 7.58 -16.10
N LEU A 127 -4.96 7.31 -14.94
CA LEU A 127 -4.57 6.20 -14.06
C LEU A 127 -4.70 4.84 -14.76
N LYS A 128 -5.81 4.58 -15.47
CA LYS A 128 -6.05 3.33 -16.23
C LYS A 128 -4.95 3.05 -17.23
N ALA A 129 -4.52 4.08 -17.97
CA ALA A 129 -3.46 3.95 -18.96
C ALA A 129 -2.11 3.53 -18.32
N ALA A 130 -1.78 4.08 -17.15
CA ALA A 130 -0.60 3.68 -16.39
C ALA A 130 -0.71 2.27 -15.82
N VAL A 131 -1.87 1.92 -15.26
CA VAL A 131 -2.15 0.58 -14.71
C VAL A 131 -1.97 -0.49 -15.77
N LEU A 132 -2.51 -0.26 -16.97
CA LEU A 132 -2.34 -1.19 -18.08
C LEU A 132 -0.86 -1.44 -18.38
N ALA A 133 -0.05 -0.38 -18.45
CA ALA A 133 1.39 -0.52 -18.65
C ALA A 133 2.10 -1.27 -17.51
N ILE A 134 1.66 -1.07 -16.25
CA ILE A 134 2.17 -1.79 -15.07
C ILE A 134 1.83 -3.28 -15.13
N VAL A 135 0.61 -3.65 -15.55
CA VAL A 135 0.21 -5.05 -15.69
C VAL A 135 1.04 -5.74 -16.77
N VAL A 136 1.25 -5.08 -17.92
CA VAL A 136 2.12 -5.59 -18.98
C VAL A 136 3.57 -5.74 -18.49
N GLU A 137 4.07 -4.76 -17.73
CA GLU A 137 5.38 -4.82 -17.09
C GLU A 137 5.49 -6.00 -16.11
N ALA A 138 4.44 -6.27 -15.33
CA ALA A 138 4.38 -7.40 -14.43
C ALA A 138 4.45 -8.74 -15.18
N VAL A 139 3.72 -8.91 -16.29
CA VAL A 139 3.79 -10.11 -17.15
C VAL A 139 5.23 -10.34 -17.64
N ILE A 140 5.86 -9.31 -18.20
CA ILE A 140 7.22 -9.41 -18.75
C ILE A 140 8.24 -9.71 -17.64
N ARG A 141 8.16 -8.99 -16.52
CA ARG A 141 9.08 -9.11 -15.39
C ARG A 141 8.98 -10.47 -14.73
N ILE A 142 7.77 -10.95 -14.43
CA ILE A 142 7.54 -12.26 -13.83
C ILE A 142 7.88 -13.36 -14.86
N GLY A 143 7.47 -13.19 -16.11
CA GLY A 143 7.76 -14.13 -17.20
C GLY A 143 9.27 -14.36 -17.41
N LYS A 144 10.07 -13.30 -17.45
CA LYS A 144 11.55 -13.40 -17.56
C LYS A 144 12.17 -14.19 -16.42
N ARG A 145 11.59 -14.14 -15.22
CA ARG A 145 12.08 -14.86 -14.03
C ARG A 145 11.58 -16.31 -13.98
N ALA A 146 10.31 -16.52 -14.29
CA ALA A 146 9.62 -17.80 -14.12
C ALA A 146 9.77 -18.75 -15.33
N LEU A 147 9.83 -18.24 -16.57
CA LEU A 147 9.81 -19.04 -17.80
C LEU A 147 11.22 -19.40 -18.28
N ALA A 148 11.99 -20.07 -17.41
CA ALA A 148 13.41 -20.34 -17.61
C ALA A 148 13.71 -21.37 -18.73
N ASN A 149 12.75 -22.20 -19.12
CA ASN A 149 12.93 -23.26 -20.10
C ASN A 149 11.65 -23.50 -20.93
N ARG A 150 11.78 -24.28 -22.02
CA ARG A 150 10.67 -24.56 -22.95
C ARG A 150 9.49 -25.29 -22.29
N ALA A 151 9.72 -26.13 -21.29
CA ALA A 151 8.64 -26.82 -20.58
C ALA A 151 7.78 -25.83 -19.78
N LEU A 152 8.40 -24.91 -19.04
CA LEU A 152 7.70 -23.87 -18.30
C LEU A 152 6.99 -22.89 -19.23
N GLN A 153 7.60 -22.55 -20.38
CA GLN A 153 6.93 -21.77 -21.43
C GLN A 153 5.71 -22.50 -21.99
N GLY A 154 5.80 -23.80 -22.22
CA GLY A 154 4.67 -24.64 -22.65
C GLY A 154 3.54 -24.65 -21.63
N ILE A 155 3.84 -24.76 -20.33
CA ILE A 155 2.83 -24.67 -19.25
C ILE A 155 2.16 -23.30 -19.23
N ALA A 156 2.94 -22.22 -19.36
CA ALA A 156 2.38 -20.86 -19.42
C ALA A 156 1.47 -20.66 -20.65
N ALA A 157 1.89 -21.14 -21.82
CA ALA A 157 1.10 -21.06 -23.05
C ALA A 157 -0.19 -21.90 -22.95
N ALA A 158 -0.11 -23.11 -22.39
CA ALA A 158 -1.27 -23.96 -22.15
C ALA A 158 -2.25 -23.33 -21.14
N ALA A 159 -1.73 -22.74 -20.06
CA ALA A 159 -2.53 -22.02 -19.07
C ALA A 159 -3.25 -20.81 -19.70
N PHE A 160 -2.51 -20.00 -20.47
CA PHE A 160 -3.09 -18.89 -21.23
C PHE A 160 -4.18 -19.37 -22.20
N ALA A 161 -3.90 -20.40 -22.99
CA ALA A 161 -4.88 -20.91 -23.94
C ALA A 161 -6.14 -21.48 -23.24
N SER A 162 -5.96 -22.20 -22.13
CA SER A 162 -7.05 -22.78 -21.34
C SER A 162 -7.99 -21.70 -20.81
N ILE A 163 -7.45 -20.63 -20.23
CA ILE A 163 -8.28 -19.56 -19.64
C ILE A 163 -8.84 -18.61 -20.70
N PHE A 164 -8.03 -18.23 -21.69
CA PHE A 164 -8.43 -17.21 -22.68
C PHE A 164 -9.40 -17.77 -23.71
N PHE A 165 -9.13 -18.96 -24.27
CA PHE A 165 -9.97 -19.51 -25.34
C PHE A 165 -11.11 -20.37 -24.82
N PHE A 166 -10.92 -21.11 -23.73
CA PHE A 166 -11.87 -22.14 -23.27
C PHE A 166 -12.54 -21.82 -21.94
N ASP A 167 -12.27 -20.65 -21.36
CA ASP A 167 -12.85 -20.21 -20.07
C ASP A 167 -12.64 -21.23 -18.93
N VAL A 168 -11.49 -21.93 -18.94
CA VAL A 168 -11.18 -22.91 -17.90
C VAL A 168 -10.91 -22.19 -16.58
N ALA A 169 -11.62 -22.60 -15.53
CA ALA A 169 -11.49 -22.04 -14.20
C ALA A 169 -10.03 -22.04 -13.71
N PHE A 170 -9.55 -20.88 -13.27
CA PHE A 170 -8.19 -20.68 -12.75
C PHE A 170 -7.73 -21.75 -11.72
N PRO A 171 -8.54 -22.17 -10.72
CA PRO A 171 -8.13 -23.21 -9.78
C PRO A 171 -7.76 -24.54 -10.46
N LEU A 172 -8.45 -24.91 -11.55
CA LEU A 172 -8.14 -26.13 -12.30
C LEU A 172 -6.80 -26.01 -13.05
N ILE A 173 -6.50 -24.83 -13.59
CA ILE A 173 -5.21 -24.54 -14.24
C ILE A 173 -4.07 -24.66 -13.23
N VAL A 174 -4.23 -24.07 -12.04
CA VAL A 174 -3.23 -24.13 -10.97
C VAL A 174 -3.04 -25.56 -10.48
N LEU A 175 -4.13 -26.31 -10.26
CA LEU A 175 -4.06 -27.72 -9.85
C LEU A 175 -3.37 -28.58 -10.92
N GLY A 176 -3.73 -28.39 -12.19
CA GLY A 176 -3.11 -29.10 -13.31
C GLY A 176 -1.61 -28.82 -13.41
N ALA A 177 -1.21 -27.55 -13.37
CA ALA A 177 0.19 -27.15 -13.36
C ALA A 177 0.94 -27.71 -12.12
N GLY A 178 0.32 -27.63 -10.94
CA GLY A 178 0.85 -28.17 -9.70
C GLY A 178 1.10 -29.68 -9.77
N LEU A 179 0.16 -30.46 -10.33
CA LEU A 179 0.34 -31.90 -10.53
C LEU A 179 1.47 -32.21 -11.52
N VAL A 180 1.51 -31.52 -12.67
CA VAL A 180 2.58 -31.67 -13.67
C VAL A 180 3.94 -31.37 -13.05
N GLY A 181 4.06 -30.27 -12.31
CA GLY A 181 5.27 -29.89 -11.61
C GLY A 181 5.62 -30.85 -10.47
N TYR A 182 4.63 -31.37 -9.73
CA TYR A 182 4.83 -32.33 -8.64
C TYR A 182 5.44 -33.64 -9.15
N TYR A 183 4.85 -34.21 -10.20
CA TYR A 183 5.39 -35.43 -10.82
C TYR A 183 6.74 -35.17 -11.50
N GLY A 184 6.92 -34.01 -12.13
CA GLY A 184 8.19 -33.61 -12.74
C GLY A 184 9.32 -33.47 -11.72
N GLY A 185 9.04 -32.82 -10.58
CA GLY A 185 9.96 -32.68 -9.47
C GLY A 185 10.25 -34.01 -8.76
N ARG A 186 9.25 -34.88 -8.60
CA ARG A 186 9.40 -36.23 -8.02
C ARG A 186 10.28 -37.13 -8.91
N ARG A 187 10.18 -37.00 -10.23
CA ARG A 187 11.05 -37.71 -11.20
C ARG A 187 12.44 -37.09 -11.34
N GLY A 188 12.72 -35.99 -10.64
CA GLY A 188 14.03 -35.32 -10.69
C GLY A 188 14.34 -34.65 -12.03
N LEU A 189 13.31 -34.29 -12.82
CA LEU A 189 13.52 -33.63 -14.10
C LEU A 189 14.11 -32.23 -13.89
N PRO A 190 15.24 -31.88 -14.54
CA PRO A 190 15.95 -30.62 -14.31
C PRO A 190 15.15 -29.39 -14.74
N GLN A 191 14.14 -29.56 -15.59
CA GLN A 191 13.24 -28.49 -16.01
C GLN A 191 12.29 -27.99 -14.89
N PHE A 192 12.10 -28.80 -13.83
CA PHE A 192 11.28 -28.48 -12.67
C PHE A 192 12.09 -28.29 -11.38
N SER A 193 13.42 -28.38 -11.44
CA SER A 193 14.24 -27.95 -10.32
C SER A 193 14.19 -26.43 -10.24
N GLY A 194 13.47 -25.89 -9.26
CA GLY A 194 13.43 -24.45 -9.02
C GLY A 194 14.85 -23.88 -8.93
N ARG A 195 15.06 -22.69 -9.48
CA ARG A 195 16.28 -21.88 -9.27
C ARG A 195 16.33 -21.41 -7.80
N ALA A 196 16.43 -22.34 -6.86
CA ALA A 196 16.81 -22.02 -5.50
C ALA A 196 18.32 -21.81 -5.53
N HIS A 197 18.75 -20.55 -5.56
CA HIS A 197 20.14 -20.18 -5.49
C HIS A 197 20.80 -20.84 -4.28
N ALA A 198 21.73 -21.75 -4.55
CA ALA A 198 22.80 -22.09 -3.64
C ALA A 198 23.70 -20.85 -3.47
N SER A 199 23.40 -19.98 -2.51
CA SER A 199 24.39 -19.04 -1.99
C SER A 199 25.12 -19.73 -0.85
N GLY A 200 26.40 -20.04 -1.07
CA GLY A 200 27.27 -20.63 -0.08
C GLY A 200 27.23 -19.86 1.24
N ALA A 201 27.19 -20.61 2.34
CA ALA A 201 27.23 -20.09 3.69
C ALA A 201 28.55 -19.34 3.92
N LYS A 202 28.52 -18.01 3.82
CA LYS A 202 29.49 -17.17 4.51
C LYS A 202 28.96 -16.90 5.92
N SER A 203 29.84 -17.03 6.90
CA SER A 203 29.60 -16.69 8.31
C SER A 203 28.95 -15.30 8.41
N ASP A 204 27.74 -15.23 8.95
CA ASP A 204 26.90 -14.02 8.90
C ASP A 204 26.71 -13.41 10.30
N ASN A 205 26.95 -12.09 10.42
CA ASN A 205 26.90 -11.29 11.66
C ASN A 205 25.46 -10.84 12.00
N SER A 206 24.44 -11.65 11.69
CA SER A 206 23.03 -11.32 11.95
C SER A 206 22.57 -11.75 13.35
N LEU A 207 21.59 -11.04 13.93
CA LEU A 207 21.14 -11.26 15.31
C LEU A 207 20.61 -12.68 15.58
N LEU A 208 19.84 -13.24 14.64
CA LEU A 208 19.36 -14.62 14.76
C LEU A 208 20.34 -15.66 14.19
N GLY A 209 21.37 -15.24 13.44
CA GLY A 209 22.26 -16.14 12.70
C GLY A 209 21.49 -17.24 11.95
N ASN A 210 21.98 -18.47 12.06
CA ASN A 210 21.28 -19.69 11.64
C ASN A 210 20.57 -20.42 12.80
N LEU A 211 20.48 -19.83 14.00
CA LEU A 211 19.87 -20.47 15.17
C LEU A 211 18.36 -20.22 15.20
N LEU A 212 17.56 -21.27 15.40
CA LEU A 212 16.12 -21.13 15.58
C LEU A 212 15.79 -20.83 17.06
N PRO A 213 15.00 -19.78 17.37
CA PRO A 213 14.58 -19.49 18.74
C PRO A 213 13.80 -20.63 19.39
N LEU A 214 13.84 -20.77 20.72
CA LEU A 214 13.19 -21.89 21.44
C LEU A 214 11.68 -22.03 21.17
N HIS A 215 10.96 -20.93 20.89
CA HIS A 215 9.53 -20.96 20.55
C HIS A 215 9.22 -21.53 19.16
N THR A 216 10.23 -21.79 18.35
CA THR A 216 10.09 -22.52 17.08
C THR A 216 10.00 -24.04 17.28
N THR A 217 10.26 -24.54 18.49
CA THR A 217 10.07 -25.96 18.80
C THR A 217 8.57 -26.29 18.83
N ALA A 218 8.16 -27.21 17.95
CA ALA A 218 6.76 -27.52 17.74
C ALA A 218 6.17 -28.29 18.93
N SER A 219 5.42 -27.61 19.80
CA SER A 219 4.47 -28.28 20.69
C SER A 219 3.18 -28.54 19.92
N ALA A 220 2.89 -29.80 19.61
CA ALA A 220 1.69 -30.19 18.85
C ALA A 220 0.40 -29.61 19.45
N ARG A 221 0.32 -29.51 20.79
CA ARG A 221 -0.82 -28.89 21.49
C ARG A 221 -0.92 -27.39 21.20
N ALA A 222 0.19 -26.65 21.26
CA ALA A 222 0.19 -25.22 20.99
C ALA A 222 -0.13 -24.91 19.52
N THR A 223 0.40 -25.72 18.59
CA THR A 223 0.04 -25.63 17.16
C THR A 223 -1.43 -25.92 16.95
N LEU A 224 -1.98 -26.98 17.54
CA LEU A 224 -3.40 -27.33 17.40
C LEU A 224 -4.32 -26.24 17.97
N GLN A 225 -3.99 -25.66 19.12
CA GLN A 225 -4.73 -24.55 19.70
C GLN A 225 -4.70 -23.32 18.80
N CYS A 226 -3.53 -22.96 18.27
CA CYS A 226 -3.40 -21.83 17.35
C CYS A 226 -4.22 -22.05 16.07
N VAL A 227 -4.15 -23.26 15.49
CA VAL A 227 -4.94 -23.65 14.32
C VAL A 227 -6.44 -23.56 14.61
N ALA A 228 -6.90 -24.08 15.74
CA ALA A 228 -8.31 -24.02 16.13
C ALA A 228 -8.79 -22.57 16.26
N VAL A 229 -7.99 -21.69 16.89
CA VAL A 229 -8.31 -20.26 17.01
C VAL A 229 -8.35 -19.58 15.64
N CYS A 230 -7.36 -19.81 14.78
CA CYS A 230 -7.33 -19.22 13.44
C CYS A 230 -8.48 -19.72 12.55
N LEU A 231 -8.80 -21.01 12.60
CA LEU A 231 -9.94 -21.59 11.89
C LEU A 231 -11.26 -21.02 12.41
N PHE A 232 -11.40 -20.86 13.73
CA PHE A 232 -12.58 -20.23 14.30
C PHE A 232 -12.72 -18.77 13.85
N LEU A 233 -11.66 -17.95 13.97
CA LEU A 233 -11.68 -16.55 13.56
C LEU A 233 -11.95 -16.35 12.07
N TRP A 234 -11.59 -17.34 11.24
CA TRP A 234 -11.86 -17.31 9.81
C TRP A 234 -13.26 -17.84 9.46
N LEU A 235 -13.58 -19.08 9.86
CA LEU A 235 -14.76 -19.78 9.38
C LEU A 235 -16.02 -19.41 10.16
N ALA A 236 -15.93 -18.96 11.42
CA ALA A 236 -17.10 -18.54 12.18
C ALA A 236 -17.86 -17.40 11.49
N PRO A 237 -17.26 -16.25 11.10
CA PRO A 237 -18.00 -15.19 10.42
C PRO A 237 -18.57 -15.65 9.07
N VAL A 238 -17.82 -16.47 8.32
CA VAL A 238 -18.28 -17.01 7.03
C VAL A 238 -19.53 -17.89 7.20
N THR A 239 -19.47 -18.80 8.17
CA THR A 239 -20.56 -19.75 8.45
C THR A 239 -21.77 -19.03 9.04
N ILE A 240 -21.57 -18.08 9.96
CA ILE A 240 -22.65 -17.28 10.53
C ILE A 240 -23.37 -16.51 9.42
N LEU A 241 -22.64 -15.80 8.55
CA LEU A 241 -23.26 -15.05 7.45
C LEU A 241 -24.02 -15.97 6.49
N ALA A 242 -23.38 -17.07 6.06
CA ALA A 242 -24.00 -18.03 5.14
C ALA A 242 -25.28 -18.67 5.71
N LEU A 243 -25.30 -19.03 7.00
CA LEU A 243 -26.48 -19.65 7.64
C LEU A 243 -27.58 -18.64 7.98
N THR A 244 -27.24 -17.41 8.35
CA THR A 244 -28.22 -16.41 8.81
C THR A 244 -28.79 -15.56 7.69
N LEU A 245 -27.97 -15.17 6.71
CA LEU A 245 -28.38 -14.29 5.61
C LEU A 245 -28.68 -15.06 4.32
N GLY A 246 -28.29 -16.34 4.24
CA GLY A 246 -28.48 -17.20 3.07
C GLY A 246 -27.42 -16.97 1.96
N PRO A 247 -27.40 -17.85 0.93
CA PRO A 247 -26.37 -17.83 -0.12
C PRO A 247 -26.50 -16.65 -1.11
N GLU A 248 -27.71 -16.11 -1.28
CA GLU A 248 -27.97 -15.00 -2.20
C GLU A 248 -27.56 -13.64 -1.63
N ASN A 249 -27.30 -13.55 -0.32
CA ASN A 249 -26.91 -12.29 0.30
C ASN A 249 -25.47 -11.91 -0.08
N VAL A 250 -25.27 -10.64 -0.46
CA VAL A 250 -23.96 -10.12 -0.88
C VAL A 250 -22.86 -10.35 0.17
N PHE A 251 -23.15 -10.24 1.47
CA PHE A 251 -22.16 -10.49 2.51
C PHE A 251 -21.77 -11.96 2.59
N SER A 252 -22.72 -12.88 2.39
CA SER A 252 -22.45 -14.32 2.29
C SER A 252 -21.62 -14.65 1.06
N GLN A 253 -21.97 -14.08 -0.10
CA GLN A 253 -21.22 -14.29 -1.33
C GLN A 253 -19.78 -13.76 -1.19
N ILE A 254 -19.60 -12.53 -0.67
CA ILE A 254 -18.27 -11.97 -0.34
C ILE A 254 -17.51 -12.92 0.59
N ALA A 255 -18.11 -13.31 1.71
CA ALA A 255 -17.45 -14.16 2.70
C ALA A 255 -17.00 -15.49 2.12
N VAL A 256 -17.87 -16.18 1.38
CA VAL A 256 -17.59 -17.51 0.79
C VAL A 256 -16.61 -17.39 -0.37
N PHE A 257 -16.82 -16.45 -1.29
CA PHE A 257 -15.97 -16.27 -2.47
C PHE A 257 -14.53 -15.92 -2.08
N PHE A 258 -14.33 -14.88 -1.25
CA PHE A 258 -13.00 -14.46 -0.85
C PHE A 258 -12.32 -15.47 0.08
N SER A 259 -13.08 -16.23 0.89
CA SER A 259 -12.53 -17.35 1.66
C SER A 259 -12.01 -18.48 0.76
N LYS A 260 -12.78 -18.88 -0.27
CA LYS A 260 -12.30 -19.86 -1.26
C LYS A 260 -11.04 -19.34 -1.94
N MET A 261 -11.03 -18.06 -2.30
CA MET A 261 -9.90 -17.42 -2.95
C MET A 261 -8.63 -17.41 -2.10
N ALA A 262 -8.75 -17.15 -0.81
CA ALA A 262 -7.62 -17.18 0.12
C ALA A 262 -6.96 -18.56 0.22
N MET A 263 -7.64 -19.65 -0.20
CA MET A 263 -7.07 -21.00 -0.24
C MET A 263 -6.42 -21.37 -1.58
N VAL A 264 -6.89 -20.79 -2.69
CA VAL A 264 -6.49 -21.20 -4.06
C VAL A 264 -5.57 -20.20 -4.75
N THR A 265 -5.30 -19.07 -4.10
CA THR A 265 -4.39 -18.06 -4.65
C THR A 265 -2.94 -18.48 -4.46
N PHE A 266 -2.31 -18.98 -5.52
CA PHE A 266 -0.87 -19.17 -5.59
C PHE A 266 -0.25 -18.25 -6.65
N GLY A 267 0.98 -17.77 -6.43
CA GLY A 267 1.69 -16.93 -7.40
C GLY A 267 1.50 -15.40 -7.22
N GLY A 268 1.16 -14.97 -6.01
CA GLY A 268 1.18 -13.56 -5.63
C GLY A 268 -0.05 -12.75 -6.06
N ALA A 269 0.03 -11.44 -5.83
CA ALA A 269 -1.13 -10.54 -5.91
C ALA A 269 -1.78 -10.43 -7.30
N TYR A 270 -0.98 -10.49 -8.37
CA TYR A 270 -1.47 -10.37 -9.74
C TYR A 270 -2.26 -11.62 -10.19
N ALA A 271 -1.95 -12.80 -9.64
CA ALA A 271 -2.68 -14.03 -9.92
C ALA A 271 -4.10 -13.98 -9.33
N VAL A 272 -4.22 -13.52 -8.07
CA VAL A 272 -5.53 -13.24 -7.43
C VAL A 272 -6.37 -12.37 -8.33
N LEU A 273 -5.77 -11.26 -8.79
CA LEU A 273 -6.49 -10.20 -9.43
C LEU A 273 -7.05 -10.65 -10.77
N ALA A 274 -6.33 -11.49 -11.50
CA ALA A 274 -6.82 -12.06 -12.75
C ALA A 274 -8.12 -12.83 -12.54
N TYR A 275 -8.17 -13.67 -11.50
CA TYR A 275 -9.37 -14.44 -11.21
C TYR A 275 -10.51 -13.58 -10.64
N VAL A 276 -10.21 -12.65 -9.72
CA VAL A 276 -11.26 -11.78 -9.17
C VAL A 276 -11.80 -10.83 -10.21
N ALA A 277 -10.98 -10.35 -11.16
CA ALA A 277 -11.44 -9.52 -12.27
C ALA A 277 -12.53 -10.23 -13.07
N GLN A 278 -12.30 -11.49 -13.46
CA GLN A 278 -13.29 -12.29 -14.17
C GLN A 278 -14.53 -12.54 -13.32
N GLN A 279 -14.37 -13.09 -12.11
CA GLN A 279 -15.50 -13.49 -11.29
C GLN A 279 -16.34 -12.31 -10.80
N ALA A 280 -15.70 -11.22 -10.36
CA ALA A 280 -16.43 -10.06 -9.84
C ALA A 280 -17.14 -9.26 -10.94
N VAL A 281 -16.72 -9.37 -12.20
CA VAL A 281 -17.31 -8.65 -13.34
C VAL A 281 -18.31 -9.53 -14.08
N ASP A 282 -17.90 -10.75 -14.44
CA ASP A 282 -18.62 -11.62 -15.37
C ASP A 282 -19.64 -12.52 -14.65
N GLU A 283 -19.34 -13.01 -13.44
CA GLU A 283 -20.20 -13.95 -12.71
C GLU A 283 -21.07 -13.21 -11.67
N PHE A 284 -20.45 -12.50 -10.74
CA PHE A 284 -21.15 -11.83 -9.64
C PHE A 284 -21.69 -10.44 -10.00
N HIS A 285 -21.22 -9.86 -11.10
CA HIS A 285 -21.56 -8.50 -11.55
C HIS A 285 -21.40 -7.41 -10.47
N TRP A 286 -20.49 -7.62 -9.52
CA TRP A 286 -20.16 -6.67 -8.47
C TRP A 286 -19.48 -5.41 -9.03
N LEU A 287 -18.68 -5.56 -10.07
CA LEU A 287 -17.95 -4.48 -10.73
C LEU A 287 -18.19 -4.49 -12.24
N ARG A 288 -17.99 -3.33 -12.87
CA ARG A 288 -17.81 -3.20 -14.31
C ARG A 288 -16.32 -3.32 -14.64
N SER A 289 -15.97 -3.72 -15.87
CA SER A 289 -14.59 -3.97 -16.27
C SER A 289 -13.64 -2.80 -16.00
N HIS A 290 -14.10 -1.57 -16.23
CA HIS A 290 -13.33 -0.36 -15.99
C HIS A 290 -13.14 -0.02 -14.51
N GLU A 291 -14.04 -0.46 -13.63
CA GLU A 291 -13.94 -0.20 -12.19
C GLU A 291 -12.92 -1.13 -11.55
N MET A 292 -12.74 -2.35 -12.09
CA MET A 292 -11.65 -3.23 -11.65
C MET A 292 -10.27 -2.60 -11.90
N LEU A 293 -10.11 -1.91 -13.05
CA LEU A 293 -8.91 -1.14 -13.35
C LEU A 293 -8.72 0.07 -12.44
N ASP A 294 -9.81 0.78 -12.13
CA ASP A 294 -9.79 1.89 -11.19
C ASP A 294 -9.31 1.40 -9.81
N GLY A 295 -9.88 0.30 -9.32
CA GLY A 295 -9.47 -0.34 -8.07
C GLY A 295 -7.99 -0.72 -8.06
N LEU A 296 -7.49 -1.32 -9.15
CA LEU A 296 -6.07 -1.66 -9.28
C LEU A 296 -5.18 -0.41 -9.26
N GLY A 297 -5.57 0.65 -9.97
CA GLY A 297 -4.88 1.92 -9.96
C GLY A 297 -4.82 2.55 -8.58
N LEU A 298 -5.92 2.51 -7.84
CA LEU A 298 -5.95 2.95 -6.45
C LEU A 298 -5.00 2.10 -5.60
N ALA A 299 -5.02 0.77 -5.73
CA ALA A 299 -4.16 -0.12 -4.96
C ALA A 299 -2.66 0.06 -5.21
N GLU A 300 -2.23 0.30 -6.44
CA GLU A 300 -0.82 0.58 -6.77
C GLU A 300 -0.34 1.94 -6.19
N THR A 301 -1.28 2.86 -5.87
CA THR A 301 -0.96 4.13 -5.19
C THR A 301 -1.00 4.06 -3.67
N THR A 302 -1.37 2.91 -3.09
CA THR A 302 -1.53 2.73 -1.65
C THR A 302 -0.40 1.92 -1.02
N PRO A 303 -0.08 2.15 0.27
CA PRO A 303 0.87 1.31 0.99
C PRO A 303 0.27 -0.08 1.27
N GLY A 304 1.12 -1.09 1.38
CA GLY A 304 0.70 -2.44 1.77
C GLY A 304 0.37 -3.34 0.57
N PRO A 305 -0.04 -4.59 0.82
CA PRO A 305 -0.06 -5.65 -0.20
C PRO A 305 -1.01 -5.28 -1.33
N LEU A 306 -0.59 -5.44 -2.59
CA LEU A 306 -1.41 -5.09 -3.77
C LEU A 306 -2.78 -5.79 -3.78
N VAL A 307 -2.88 -6.97 -3.15
CA VAL A 307 -4.14 -7.70 -2.93
C VAL A 307 -5.18 -6.88 -2.17
N ILE A 308 -4.82 -5.79 -1.49
CA ILE A 308 -5.76 -4.93 -0.79
C ILE A 308 -6.82 -4.30 -1.72
N VAL A 309 -6.60 -4.30 -3.05
CA VAL A 309 -7.63 -4.00 -4.05
C VAL A 309 -8.91 -4.82 -3.87
N LEU A 310 -8.84 -6.04 -3.33
CA LEU A 310 -10.02 -6.85 -3.07
C LEU A 310 -10.99 -6.16 -2.09
N GLN A 311 -10.48 -5.34 -1.18
CA GLN A 311 -11.31 -4.54 -0.29
C GLN A 311 -12.21 -3.57 -1.07
N PHE A 312 -11.69 -2.95 -2.13
CA PHE A 312 -12.48 -2.10 -3.03
C PHE A 312 -13.57 -2.91 -3.75
N VAL A 313 -13.24 -4.14 -4.18
CA VAL A 313 -14.20 -5.05 -4.82
C VAL A 313 -15.37 -5.37 -3.88
N GLY A 314 -15.07 -5.81 -2.65
CA GLY A 314 -16.09 -6.10 -1.64
C GLY A 314 -16.87 -4.87 -1.19
N PHE A 315 -16.22 -3.69 -1.18
CA PHE A 315 -16.89 -2.42 -0.92
C PHE A 315 -17.94 -2.13 -1.97
N LEU A 316 -17.60 -2.21 -3.27
CA LEU A 316 -18.53 -1.94 -4.37
C LEU A 316 -19.68 -2.96 -4.43
N ALA A 317 -19.38 -4.24 -4.18
CA ALA A 317 -20.38 -5.29 -4.09
C ALA A 317 -21.47 -4.94 -3.06
N ALA A 318 -21.07 -4.70 -1.81
CA ALA A 318 -22.00 -4.40 -0.73
C ALA A 318 -22.62 -2.99 -0.84
N TYR A 319 -21.90 -2.02 -1.41
CA TYR A 319 -22.43 -0.67 -1.69
C TYR A 319 -23.60 -0.71 -2.69
N ARG A 320 -23.53 -1.59 -3.71
CA ARG A 320 -24.58 -1.75 -4.73
C ARG A 320 -25.77 -2.57 -4.26
N GLN A 321 -25.53 -3.50 -3.32
CA GLN A 321 -26.57 -4.33 -2.73
C GLN A 321 -26.64 -4.11 -1.21
N PRO A 322 -26.98 -2.90 -0.75
CA PRO A 322 -26.85 -2.55 0.67
C PRO A 322 -27.92 -3.19 1.57
N GLY A 323 -28.97 -3.77 0.97
CA GLY A 323 -30.11 -4.32 1.69
C GLY A 323 -30.78 -3.23 2.53
N VAL A 324 -30.79 -3.43 3.85
CA VAL A 324 -31.38 -2.50 4.83
C VAL A 324 -30.42 -1.43 5.34
N LEU A 325 -29.12 -1.54 5.03
CA LEU A 325 -28.09 -0.61 5.50
C LEU A 325 -27.97 0.60 4.57
N SER A 326 -27.32 1.67 5.04
CA SER A 326 -26.93 2.75 4.13
C SER A 326 -25.84 2.25 3.15
N PRO A 327 -25.80 2.70 1.89
CA PRO A 327 -24.83 2.23 0.90
C PRO A 327 -23.37 2.33 1.36
N ILE A 328 -23.01 3.45 2.00
CA ILE A 328 -21.64 3.67 2.51
C ILE A 328 -21.31 2.71 3.65
N LEU A 329 -22.25 2.48 4.57
CA LEU A 329 -22.03 1.55 5.68
C LEU A 329 -21.94 0.10 5.17
N ALA A 330 -22.83 -0.29 4.25
CA ALA A 330 -22.80 -1.61 3.62
C ALA A 330 -21.46 -1.83 2.90
N GLY A 331 -21.03 -0.86 2.08
CA GLY A 331 -19.74 -0.90 1.42
C GLY A 331 -18.58 -1.01 2.41
N ALA A 332 -18.57 -0.20 3.48
CA ALA A 332 -17.51 -0.26 4.49
C ALA A 332 -17.44 -1.65 5.16
N LEU A 333 -18.59 -2.24 5.52
CA LEU A 333 -18.65 -3.57 6.09
C LEU A 333 -18.24 -4.66 5.09
N GLY A 334 -18.67 -4.55 3.83
CA GLY A 334 -18.29 -5.49 2.76
C GLY A 334 -16.79 -5.46 2.47
N GLY A 335 -16.20 -4.27 2.45
CA GLY A 335 -14.75 -4.09 2.33
C GLY A 335 -14.01 -4.69 3.53
N LEU A 336 -14.41 -4.36 4.77
CA LEU A 336 -13.79 -4.91 5.98
C LEU A 336 -13.89 -6.44 6.04
N LEU A 337 -15.04 -6.99 5.70
CA LEU A 337 -15.27 -8.43 5.61
C LEU A 337 -14.32 -9.06 4.59
N THR A 338 -14.19 -8.45 3.41
CA THR A 338 -13.27 -8.93 2.36
C THR A 338 -11.82 -8.95 2.85
N THR A 339 -11.36 -7.86 3.47
CA THR A 339 -10.02 -7.78 4.06
C THR A 339 -9.84 -8.86 5.13
N TRP A 340 -10.83 -9.08 5.99
CA TRP A 340 -10.78 -10.11 7.02
C TRP A 340 -10.60 -11.51 6.43
N VAL A 341 -11.52 -11.95 5.56
CA VAL A 341 -11.51 -13.31 5.02
C VAL A 341 -10.37 -13.57 4.03
N THR A 342 -9.77 -12.50 3.49
CA THR A 342 -8.58 -12.60 2.62
C THR A 342 -7.29 -12.80 3.43
N PHE A 343 -7.10 -12.03 4.51
CA PHE A 343 -5.83 -12.03 5.24
C PHE A 343 -5.78 -12.96 6.44
N VAL A 344 -6.90 -13.25 7.12
CA VAL A 344 -6.92 -14.16 8.27
C VAL A 344 -6.39 -15.57 7.94
N PRO A 345 -6.74 -16.19 6.80
CA PRO A 345 -6.18 -17.50 6.42
C PRO A 345 -4.66 -17.49 6.26
N CYS A 346 -4.07 -16.34 5.88
CA CYS A 346 -2.62 -16.21 5.74
C CYS A 346 -1.89 -16.41 7.07
N PHE A 347 -2.47 -15.95 8.19
CA PHE A 347 -1.92 -16.21 9.52
C PHE A 347 -1.98 -17.69 9.89
N LEU A 348 -3.07 -18.39 9.53
CA LEU A 348 -3.19 -19.83 9.74
C LEU A 348 -2.05 -20.58 9.02
N TRP A 349 -1.82 -20.27 7.75
CA TRP A 349 -0.77 -20.95 6.96
C TRP A 349 0.63 -20.72 7.52
N ILE A 350 0.91 -19.50 8.00
CA ILE A 350 2.18 -19.20 8.64
C ILE A 350 2.33 -19.92 9.97
N PHE A 351 1.37 -19.81 10.89
CA PHE A 351 1.52 -20.42 12.22
C PHE A 351 1.45 -21.95 12.19
N LEU A 352 0.76 -22.52 11.21
CA LEU A 352 0.75 -23.96 11.00
C LEU A 352 2.09 -24.47 10.47
N GLY A 353 2.64 -23.87 9.41
CA GLY A 353 3.78 -24.44 8.71
C GLY A 353 5.15 -23.86 9.09
N ALA A 354 5.23 -22.67 9.70
CA ALA A 354 6.52 -22.09 10.10
C ALA A 354 7.34 -22.99 11.05
N PRO A 355 6.75 -23.73 12.02
CA PRO A 355 7.51 -24.68 12.84
C PRO A 355 8.04 -25.91 12.08
N TYR A 356 7.49 -26.23 10.90
CA TYR A 356 7.82 -27.41 10.12
C TYR A 356 8.57 -27.11 8.82
N VAL A 357 8.84 -25.84 8.55
CA VAL A 357 9.40 -25.35 7.28
C VAL A 357 10.74 -25.98 6.92
N GLU A 358 11.56 -26.36 7.91
CA GLU A 358 12.85 -27.02 7.65
C GLU A 358 12.69 -28.39 6.97
N LYS A 359 11.58 -29.10 7.22
CA LYS A 359 11.28 -30.39 6.57
C LYS A 359 10.77 -30.25 5.14
N LEU A 360 10.23 -29.08 4.79
CA LEU A 360 9.72 -28.78 3.44
C LEU A 360 10.85 -28.45 2.45
N ARG A 361 12.02 -28.05 2.95
CA ARG A 361 13.18 -27.55 2.18
C ARG A 361 13.73 -28.55 1.17
N ASP A 362 13.72 -29.84 1.47
CA ASP A 362 14.37 -30.87 0.64
C ASP A 362 13.37 -31.61 -0.29
N ASN A 363 12.10 -31.22 -0.27
CA ASN A 363 11.08 -31.90 -1.08
C ASN A 363 11.07 -31.40 -2.53
N ARG A 364 11.83 -32.08 -3.38
CA ARG A 364 11.91 -31.80 -4.83
C ARG A 364 10.56 -31.81 -5.54
N ALA A 365 9.61 -32.63 -5.07
CA ALA A 365 8.28 -32.70 -5.68
C ALA A 365 7.49 -31.41 -5.45
N LEU A 366 7.48 -30.89 -4.21
CA LEU A 366 6.82 -29.62 -3.89
C LEU A 366 7.46 -28.45 -4.63
N ALA A 367 8.80 -28.37 -4.63
CA ALA A 367 9.52 -27.34 -5.39
C ALA A 367 9.17 -27.36 -6.90
N GLY A 368 9.03 -28.56 -7.48
CA GLY A 368 8.60 -28.73 -8.86
C GLY A 368 7.17 -28.26 -9.10
N ALA A 369 6.23 -28.60 -8.22
CA ALA A 369 4.84 -28.16 -8.28
C ALA A 369 4.74 -26.63 -8.32
N LEU A 370 5.48 -25.97 -7.44
CA LEU A 370 5.44 -24.52 -7.26
C LEU A 370 6.10 -23.77 -8.42
N THR A 371 7.17 -24.34 -8.98
CA THR A 371 7.77 -23.83 -10.22
C THR A 371 6.78 -23.87 -11.38
N ALA A 372 6.03 -24.96 -11.53
CA ALA A 372 5.02 -25.09 -12.58
C ALA A 372 3.80 -24.16 -12.36
N ILE A 373 3.32 -24.04 -11.12
CA ILE A 373 2.25 -23.09 -10.75
C ILE A 373 2.66 -21.65 -11.07
N THR A 374 3.90 -21.28 -10.75
CA THR A 374 4.42 -19.93 -11.05
C THR A 374 4.45 -19.68 -12.56
N ALA A 375 4.82 -20.70 -13.35
CA ALA A 375 4.79 -20.61 -14.81
C ALA A 375 3.36 -20.49 -15.37
N SER A 376 2.39 -21.27 -14.87
CA SER A 376 0.99 -21.15 -15.32
C SER A 376 0.39 -19.79 -14.97
N VAL A 377 0.74 -19.23 -13.81
CA VAL A 377 0.31 -17.90 -13.38
C VAL A 377 0.76 -16.82 -14.37
N VAL A 378 1.94 -16.93 -15.00
CA VAL A 378 2.36 -15.98 -16.05
C VAL A 378 1.36 -15.98 -17.23
N GLY A 379 0.90 -17.15 -17.65
CA GLY A 379 -0.13 -17.27 -18.70
C GLY A 379 -1.47 -16.68 -18.30
N VAL A 380 -1.87 -16.85 -17.04
CA VAL A 380 -3.11 -16.27 -16.48
C VAL A 380 -3.02 -14.74 -16.38
N ILE A 381 -1.88 -14.19 -15.94
CA ILE A 381 -1.68 -12.73 -15.90
C ILE A 381 -1.65 -12.17 -17.33
N LEU A 382 -1.11 -12.90 -18.31
CA LEU A 382 -1.17 -12.49 -19.72
C LEU A 382 -2.62 -12.39 -20.22
N ASN A 383 -3.48 -13.35 -19.88
CA ASN A 383 -4.92 -13.26 -20.16
C ASN A 383 -5.54 -11.99 -19.58
N LEU A 384 -5.27 -11.68 -18.30
CA LEU A 384 -5.72 -10.45 -17.66
C LEU A 384 -5.18 -9.19 -18.36
N ALA A 385 -3.91 -9.21 -18.77
CA ALA A 385 -3.30 -8.08 -19.47
C ALA A 385 -3.98 -7.80 -20.82
N ILE A 386 -4.33 -8.85 -21.57
CA ILE A 386 -5.08 -8.74 -22.83
C ILE A 386 -6.50 -8.24 -22.54
N TRP A 387 -7.18 -8.82 -21.55
CA TRP A 387 -8.53 -8.41 -21.16
C TRP A 387 -8.59 -6.93 -20.74
N PHE A 388 -7.63 -6.44 -19.95
CA PHE A 388 -7.52 -5.02 -19.65
C PHE A 388 -7.15 -4.18 -20.87
N SER A 389 -6.27 -4.67 -21.74
CA SER A 389 -5.90 -3.95 -22.97
C SER A 389 -7.13 -3.67 -23.83
N ILE A 390 -7.98 -4.67 -24.05
CA ILE A 390 -9.17 -4.51 -24.89
C ILE A 390 -10.17 -3.53 -24.25
N HIS A 391 -10.35 -3.58 -22.92
CA HIS A 391 -11.29 -2.73 -22.19
C HIS A 391 -10.80 -1.29 -21.93
N VAL A 392 -9.49 -1.03 -22.07
CA VAL A 392 -8.93 0.34 -21.96
C VAL A 392 -8.79 0.99 -23.33
N LEU A 393 -8.32 0.23 -24.32
CA LEU A 393 -7.92 0.79 -25.61
C LEU A 393 -9.07 0.85 -26.63
N PHE A 394 -10.14 0.09 -26.41
CA PHE A 394 -11.27 0.02 -27.35
C PHE A 394 -12.58 0.31 -26.63
N HIS A 395 -13.48 1.02 -27.31
CA HIS A 395 -14.81 1.31 -26.78
C HIS A 395 -15.79 0.16 -26.94
N GLU A 396 -15.59 -0.71 -27.95
CA GLU A 396 -16.51 -1.80 -28.27
C GLU A 396 -15.76 -3.14 -28.42
N THR A 397 -16.32 -4.18 -27.79
CA THR A 397 -15.87 -5.57 -27.90
C THR A 397 -17.01 -6.45 -28.38
N ALA A 398 -16.67 -7.51 -29.13
CA ALA A 398 -17.61 -8.50 -29.62
C ALA A 398 -17.28 -9.89 -29.02
N PRO A 399 -18.27 -10.59 -28.44
CA PRO A 399 -18.06 -11.92 -27.93
C PRO A 399 -18.01 -12.95 -29.08
N VAL A 400 -17.00 -13.83 -29.04
CA VAL A 400 -16.90 -14.99 -29.91
C VAL A 400 -17.21 -16.23 -29.09
N ARG A 401 -18.34 -16.86 -29.39
CA ARG A 401 -18.79 -18.11 -28.76
C ARG A 401 -19.06 -19.17 -29.84
N GLY A 402 -18.35 -20.30 -29.80
CA GLY A 402 -18.56 -21.40 -30.73
C GLY A 402 -17.44 -22.45 -30.70
N LEU A 403 -17.77 -23.73 -30.95
CA LEU A 403 -16.80 -24.85 -30.95
C LEU A 403 -15.94 -24.97 -29.67
N GLY A 404 -16.49 -24.58 -28.51
CA GLY A 404 -15.78 -24.56 -27.23
C GLY A 404 -14.93 -23.30 -27.00
N PHE A 405 -14.86 -22.38 -27.97
CA PHE A 405 -14.25 -21.07 -27.79
C PHE A 405 -15.21 -20.11 -27.10
N SER A 406 -14.70 -19.34 -26.14
CA SER A 406 -15.38 -18.26 -25.43
C SER A 406 -14.38 -17.15 -25.12
N PHE A 407 -14.27 -16.16 -26.00
CA PHE A 407 -13.37 -15.01 -25.81
C PHE A 407 -13.92 -13.74 -26.47
N GLU A 408 -13.37 -12.58 -26.10
CA GLU A 408 -13.77 -11.29 -26.67
C GLU A 408 -12.75 -10.76 -27.67
N ILE A 409 -13.24 -10.19 -28.77
CA ILE A 409 -12.42 -9.53 -29.79
C ILE A 409 -12.76 -8.04 -29.82
N PRO A 410 -11.77 -7.13 -29.79
CA PRO A 410 -12.02 -5.71 -29.92
C PRO A 410 -12.39 -5.34 -31.37
N LEU A 411 -13.36 -4.44 -31.55
CA LEU A 411 -13.62 -3.84 -32.84
C LEU A 411 -12.53 -2.79 -33.11
N LEU A 412 -11.64 -3.06 -34.08
CA LEU A 412 -10.46 -2.22 -34.35
C LEU A 412 -10.80 -0.75 -34.66
N ALA A 413 -11.99 -0.49 -35.20
CA ALA A 413 -12.48 0.85 -35.48
C ALA A 413 -12.81 1.67 -34.22
N SER A 414 -13.05 1.00 -33.08
CA SER A 414 -13.45 1.61 -31.81
C SER A 414 -12.27 2.02 -30.91
N VAL A 415 -11.04 2.05 -31.46
CA VAL A 415 -9.84 2.41 -30.70
C VAL A 415 -9.93 3.83 -30.14
N ASP A 416 -9.62 4.01 -28.86
CA ASP A 416 -9.46 5.32 -28.21
C ASP A 416 -8.02 5.80 -28.42
N PRO A 417 -7.79 6.83 -29.27
CA PRO A 417 -6.43 7.29 -29.58
C PRO A 417 -5.73 7.91 -28.38
N LEU A 418 -6.48 8.53 -27.45
CA LEU A 418 -5.91 9.17 -26.27
C LEU A 418 -5.50 8.13 -25.24
N ALA A 419 -6.33 7.11 -25.02
CA ALA A 419 -5.99 6.00 -24.15
C ALA A 419 -4.72 5.29 -24.67
N LEU A 420 -4.66 5.02 -25.98
CA LEU A 420 -3.49 4.42 -26.62
C LEU A 420 -2.22 5.28 -26.45
N LEU A 421 -2.31 6.59 -26.70
CA LEU A 421 -1.18 7.50 -26.55
C LEU A 421 -0.67 7.54 -25.10
N LEU A 422 -1.57 7.64 -24.12
CA LEU A 422 -1.22 7.65 -22.71
C LEU A 422 -0.60 6.32 -22.27
N THR A 423 -1.13 5.18 -22.74
CA THR A 423 -0.58 3.86 -22.45
C THR A 423 0.81 3.67 -23.05
N ILE A 424 1.03 4.12 -24.29
CA ILE A 424 2.37 4.13 -24.90
C ILE A 424 3.32 5.02 -24.09
N GLY A 425 2.88 6.22 -23.70
CA GLY A 425 3.65 7.11 -22.83
C GLY A 425 4.02 6.47 -21.49
N ALA A 426 3.07 5.77 -20.86
CA ALA A 426 3.29 5.03 -19.62
C ALA A 426 4.28 3.87 -19.81
N ALA A 427 4.15 3.11 -20.90
CA ALA A 427 5.06 2.03 -21.23
C ALA A 427 6.49 2.55 -21.47
N LEU A 428 6.65 3.66 -22.20
CA LEU A 428 7.95 4.29 -22.38
C LEU A 428 8.53 4.77 -21.04
N ALA A 429 7.71 5.38 -20.17
CA ALA A 429 8.12 5.80 -18.84
C ALA A 429 8.67 4.62 -18.01
N LEU A 430 7.97 3.48 -18.01
CA LEU A 430 8.37 2.28 -17.26
C LEU A 430 9.58 1.58 -17.89
N PHE A 431 9.51 1.23 -19.17
CA PHE A 431 10.50 0.35 -19.82
C PHE A 431 11.74 1.10 -20.31
N ARG A 432 11.57 2.30 -20.88
CA ARG A 432 12.68 3.04 -21.51
C ARG A 432 13.36 4.02 -20.56
N PHE A 433 12.59 4.64 -19.67
CA PHE A 433 13.10 5.63 -18.72
C PHE A 433 13.24 5.11 -17.28
N GLY A 434 12.71 3.92 -16.96
CA GLY A 434 12.80 3.34 -15.62
C GLY A 434 12.12 4.19 -14.54
N LEU A 435 11.13 5.00 -14.92
CA LEU A 435 10.30 5.78 -14.01
C LEU A 435 9.37 4.76 -13.33
N GLY A 436 9.75 4.25 -12.15
CA GLY A 436 8.98 3.21 -11.45
C GLY A 436 7.49 3.57 -11.26
N ALA A 437 6.66 2.55 -10.97
CA ALA A 437 5.19 2.64 -10.96
C ALA A 437 4.59 3.91 -10.34
N PRO A 438 4.99 4.38 -9.13
CA PRO A 438 4.39 5.59 -8.53
C PRO A 438 4.56 6.85 -9.38
N ARG A 439 5.70 7.01 -10.05
CA ARG A 439 5.96 8.18 -10.91
C ARG A 439 5.14 8.11 -12.18
N THR A 440 5.04 6.93 -12.78
CA THR A 440 4.23 6.71 -14.00
C THR A 440 2.75 6.95 -13.71
N LEU A 441 2.22 6.43 -12.60
CA LEU A 441 0.84 6.70 -12.16
C LEU A 441 0.60 8.19 -11.99
N ALA A 442 1.50 8.92 -11.31
CA ALA A 442 1.37 10.36 -11.11
C ALA A 442 1.40 11.16 -12.43
N LEU A 443 2.33 10.83 -13.34
CA LEU A 443 2.45 11.49 -14.63
C LEU A 443 1.23 11.25 -15.51
N CYS A 444 0.75 10.01 -15.60
CA CYS A 444 -0.42 9.70 -16.42
C CYS A 444 -1.70 10.28 -15.83
N THR A 445 -1.87 10.25 -14.51
CA THR A 445 -2.99 10.91 -13.83
C THR A 445 -2.99 12.42 -14.11
N ALA A 446 -1.83 13.07 -13.98
CA ALA A 446 -1.68 14.49 -14.30
C ALA A 446 -1.96 14.77 -15.79
N ALA A 447 -1.48 13.93 -16.69
CA ALA A 447 -1.76 14.05 -18.13
C ALA A 447 -3.27 13.92 -18.42
N GLY A 448 -3.97 12.99 -17.78
CA GLY A 448 -5.43 12.86 -17.88
C GLY A 448 -6.16 14.13 -17.43
N VAL A 449 -5.77 14.70 -16.28
CA VAL A 449 -6.31 15.97 -15.78
C VAL A 449 -6.01 17.14 -16.74
N LEU A 450 -4.79 17.22 -17.28
CA LEU A 450 -4.41 18.26 -18.24
C LEU A 450 -5.23 18.15 -19.54
N LEU A 451 -5.43 16.95 -20.07
CA LEU A 451 -6.30 16.73 -21.24
C LEU A 451 -7.73 17.22 -20.98
N PHE A 452 -8.23 17.04 -19.76
CA PHE A 452 -9.54 17.57 -19.37
C PHE A 452 -9.55 19.11 -19.32
N ILE A 453 -8.55 19.72 -18.69
CA ILE A 453 -8.44 21.19 -18.59
C ILE A 453 -8.34 21.83 -19.99
N PHE A 454 -7.62 21.21 -20.93
CA PHE A 454 -7.46 21.71 -22.29
C PHE A 454 -8.60 21.30 -23.25
N GLY A 455 -9.69 20.73 -22.75
CA GLY A 455 -10.87 20.37 -23.56
C GLY A 455 -10.69 19.16 -24.48
N ALA A 456 -9.56 18.46 -24.38
CA ALA A 456 -9.25 17.25 -25.13
C ALA A 456 -9.75 15.96 -24.43
N ALA A 457 -10.46 16.08 -23.30
CA ALA A 457 -10.90 14.95 -22.49
C ALA A 457 -11.70 13.89 -23.26
N PRO A 458 -11.65 12.61 -22.87
CA PRO A 458 -12.47 11.56 -23.47
C PRO A 458 -13.97 11.88 -23.33
N ALA A 459 -14.77 11.42 -24.29
CA ALA A 459 -16.21 11.72 -24.40
C ALA A 459 -16.97 11.47 -23.08
N ALA A 460 -16.60 10.42 -22.32
CA ALA A 460 -17.18 10.08 -21.02
C ALA A 460 -17.00 11.17 -19.94
N ALA A 461 -15.90 11.91 -19.95
CA ALA A 461 -15.68 13.03 -19.02
C ALA A 461 -16.41 14.30 -19.47
N ARG A 462 -16.76 14.41 -20.76
CA ARG A 462 -17.55 15.53 -21.32
C ARG A 462 -19.06 15.32 -21.15
N THR A 463 -19.56 14.10 -21.31
CA THR A 463 -20.99 13.78 -21.13
C THR A 463 -21.43 13.92 -19.67
N LEU A 464 -20.56 13.61 -18.70
CA LEU A 464 -20.81 13.86 -17.27
C LEU A 464 -20.73 15.35 -16.88
N ALA A 465 -20.17 16.20 -17.75
CA ALA A 465 -20.14 17.65 -17.58
C ALA A 465 -21.35 18.36 -18.25
N ALA A 466 -22.18 17.64 -19.01
CA ALA A 466 -23.42 18.15 -19.58
C ALA A 466 -24.52 18.29 -18.50
N PRO A 467 -25.52 19.18 -18.67
CA PRO A 467 -26.45 19.59 -17.60
C PRO A 467 -27.54 18.55 -17.22
N GLU A 468 -27.28 17.25 -17.38
CA GLU A 468 -28.14 16.15 -16.92
C GLU A 468 -27.87 15.72 -15.45
N SER A 469 -27.16 16.55 -14.68
CA SER A 469 -26.94 16.34 -13.24
C SER A 469 -28.17 16.63 -12.36
N ALA A 470 -29.34 16.91 -12.94
CA ALA A 470 -30.54 17.26 -12.16
C ALA A 470 -31.05 16.10 -11.28
N ALA A 471 -30.92 14.84 -11.71
CA ALA A 471 -31.44 13.70 -10.97
C ALA A 471 -30.56 13.24 -9.78
N MET A 472 -29.24 13.48 -9.82
CA MET A 472 -28.31 13.05 -8.77
C MET A 472 -27.97 14.15 -7.73
N ARG A 473 -28.51 15.35 -7.89
CA ARG A 473 -28.55 16.39 -6.84
C ARG A 473 -29.41 16.01 -5.63
N THR A 474 -30.10 14.87 -5.66
CA THR A 474 -31.09 14.49 -4.63
C THR A 474 -30.55 13.60 -3.52
N VAL A 475 -29.37 12.98 -3.67
CA VAL A 475 -28.81 12.04 -2.66
C VAL A 475 -27.58 12.62 -1.94
N VAL A 476 -26.90 13.60 -2.52
CA VAL A 476 -25.86 14.38 -1.84
C VAL A 476 -26.45 15.74 -1.58
N ASP A 477 -26.72 16.08 -0.32
CA ASP A 477 -26.98 17.46 0.10
C ASP A 477 -25.91 18.33 -0.56
N ASP A 478 -26.30 19.24 -1.46
CA ASP A 478 -25.42 20.11 -2.27
C ASP A 478 -24.41 20.88 -1.38
N SER A 479 -24.67 20.93 -0.07
CA SER A 479 -23.78 21.51 0.92
C SER A 479 -22.70 20.56 1.47
N LEU A 480 -22.85 19.24 1.41
CA LEU A 480 -21.98 18.27 2.11
C LEU A 480 -20.69 17.96 1.36
N ALA A 481 -20.75 17.75 0.04
CA ALA A 481 -19.58 17.42 -0.79
C ALA A 481 -18.49 18.52 -0.77
N PRO A 482 -18.83 19.81 -0.98
CA PRO A 482 -17.90 20.93 -0.79
C PRO A 482 -17.32 20.97 0.63
N LYS A 483 -18.15 20.75 1.65
CA LYS A 483 -17.75 20.76 3.07
C LYS A 483 -16.79 19.60 3.39
N VAL A 484 -17.01 18.39 2.86
CA VAL A 484 -16.15 17.23 3.08
C VAL A 484 -14.81 17.43 2.38
N MET A 485 -14.81 17.89 1.13
CA MET A 485 -13.58 18.15 0.37
C MET A 485 -12.76 19.29 0.99
N MET A 486 -13.43 20.37 1.42
CA MET A 486 -12.81 21.44 2.18
C MET A 486 -12.30 20.96 3.54
N SER A 487 -13.05 20.14 4.28
CA SER A 487 -12.62 19.55 5.56
C SER A 487 -11.40 18.65 5.39
N PHE A 488 -11.35 17.82 4.34
CA PHE A 488 -10.21 16.95 4.06
C PHE A 488 -8.97 17.76 3.66
N ALA A 489 -9.13 18.76 2.78
CA ALA A 489 -8.05 19.67 2.42
C ALA A 489 -7.54 20.47 3.62
N THR A 490 -8.44 20.93 4.49
CA THR A 490 -8.10 21.66 5.73
C THR A 490 -7.41 20.75 6.74
N LEU A 491 -7.85 19.50 6.89
CA LEU A 491 -7.26 18.50 7.76
C LEU A 491 -5.85 18.10 7.28
N TRP A 492 -5.70 17.83 5.99
CA TRP A 492 -4.40 17.54 5.37
C TRP A 492 -3.44 18.72 5.51
N HIS A 493 -3.92 19.94 5.28
CA HIS A 493 -3.14 21.16 5.49
C HIS A 493 -2.75 21.34 6.96
N ALA A 494 -3.64 21.06 7.91
CA ALA A 494 -3.36 21.10 9.34
C ALA A 494 -2.30 20.07 9.75
N PHE A 495 -2.34 18.84 9.22
CA PHE A 495 -1.30 17.84 9.45
C PHE A 495 0.05 18.23 8.84
N ALA A 496 0.05 18.73 7.60
CA ALA A 496 1.26 19.25 6.96
C ALA A 496 1.85 20.42 7.77
N PHE A 497 1.00 21.27 8.36
CA PHE A 497 1.39 22.39 9.20
C PHE A 497 1.93 21.95 10.57
N ALA A 498 1.27 21.01 11.23
CA ALA A 498 1.76 20.44 12.49
C ALA A 498 3.12 19.74 12.29
N ALA A 499 3.25 18.93 11.24
CA ALA A 499 4.51 18.27 10.89
C ALA A 499 5.61 19.30 10.60
N GLY A 500 5.33 20.30 9.76
CA GLY A 500 6.27 21.37 9.42
C GLY A 500 6.75 22.18 10.64
N GLY A 501 5.84 22.50 11.57
CA GLY A 501 6.18 23.25 12.79
C GLY A 501 7.13 22.48 13.71
N VAL A 502 6.90 21.18 13.88
CA VAL A 502 7.79 20.29 14.65
C VAL A 502 9.18 20.20 13.98
N TYR A 503 9.23 20.10 12.64
CA TYR A 503 10.51 20.07 11.92
C TYR A 503 11.28 21.37 12.01
N VAL A 504 10.58 22.51 12.03
CA VAL A 504 11.20 23.83 12.16
C VAL A 504 11.76 24.05 13.56
N VAL A 505 11.03 23.66 14.61
CA VAL A 505 11.54 23.67 16.00
C VAL A 505 12.78 22.78 16.14
N HIS A 506 12.80 21.59 15.53
CA HIS A 506 13.98 20.72 15.53
C HIS A 506 15.15 21.27 14.68
N ALA A 507 14.86 21.85 13.52
CA ALA A 507 15.86 22.52 12.68
C ALA A 507 16.48 23.73 13.38
N TYR A 508 15.74 24.43 14.24
CA TYR A 508 16.26 25.52 15.06
C TYR A 508 17.06 25.04 16.27
N ARG A 509 16.87 23.79 16.74
CA ARG A 509 17.66 23.18 17.82
C ARG A 509 19.05 22.71 17.34
N SER A 510 19.17 22.33 16.07
CA SER A 510 20.39 21.80 15.42
C SER A 510 21.60 22.77 15.43
N PRO A 511 21.45 24.08 15.18
CA PRO A 511 22.52 25.07 15.26
C PRO A 511 23.08 25.29 16.67
N PHE A 512 22.28 25.08 17.71
CA PHE A 512 22.71 25.27 19.12
C PHE A 512 23.36 24.02 19.72
N LEU A 513 23.17 22.84 19.10
CA LEU A 513 23.74 21.55 19.55
C LEU A 513 24.84 21.01 18.62
N GLY A 514 25.29 21.79 17.62
CA GLY A 514 26.52 21.51 16.89
C GLY A 514 26.44 20.54 15.70
N GLY A 515 25.25 20.25 15.15
CA GLY A 515 25.11 19.33 14.02
C GLY A 515 24.19 19.83 12.91
N TYR A 516 24.72 20.04 11.70
CA TYR A 516 23.93 20.25 10.48
C TYR A 516 24.05 19.02 9.57
N GLU A 517 23.05 18.13 9.54
CA GLU A 517 23.07 16.97 8.63
C GLU A 517 22.31 17.24 7.32
N ALA A 518 22.87 16.79 6.19
CA ALA A 518 22.27 16.92 4.87
C ALA A 518 20.90 16.23 4.70
N ARG A 519 20.54 15.30 5.60
CA ARG A 519 19.24 14.62 5.64
C ARG A 519 18.11 15.57 6.05
N TRP A 520 18.36 16.48 7.00
CA TRP A 520 17.37 17.46 7.48
C TRP A 520 16.99 18.47 6.41
N ALA A 521 17.96 18.92 5.61
CA ALA A 521 17.70 19.82 4.49
C ALA A 521 16.75 19.21 3.44
N ARG A 522 16.72 17.89 3.27
CA ARG A 522 15.74 17.22 2.40
C ARG A 522 14.36 17.13 3.03
N ILE A 523 14.28 16.83 4.32
CA ILE A 523 13.03 16.71 5.07
C ILE A 523 12.33 18.08 5.16
N ILE A 524 13.06 19.13 5.53
CA ILE A 524 12.53 20.50 5.60
C ILE A 524 12.03 20.96 4.23
N ARG A 525 12.76 20.67 3.14
CA ARG A 525 12.31 20.98 1.77
C ARG A 525 11.04 20.24 1.39
N SER A 526 10.89 18.98 1.81
CA SER A 526 9.68 18.19 1.57
C SER A 526 8.49 18.73 2.34
N ALA A 527 8.67 19.09 3.61
CA ALA A 527 7.61 19.65 4.45
C ALA A 527 7.16 21.03 3.92
N ASP A 528 8.12 21.89 3.57
CA ASP A 528 7.88 23.20 2.94
C ASP A 528 7.05 23.02 1.66
N TRP A 529 7.47 22.11 0.76
CA TRP A 529 6.74 21.82 -0.48
C TRP A 529 5.31 21.33 -0.26
N GLN A 530 5.09 20.40 0.69
CA GLN A 530 3.76 19.88 1.01
C GLN A 530 2.84 20.96 1.59
N LEU A 531 3.39 21.90 2.35
CA LEU A 531 2.62 23.03 2.91
C LEU A 531 2.18 24.01 1.82
N TRP A 532 3.07 24.34 0.88
CA TRP A 532 2.75 25.18 -0.27
C TRP A 532 1.69 24.53 -1.15
N ALA A 533 1.90 23.27 -1.52
CA ALA A 533 0.96 22.52 -2.35
C ALA A 533 -0.43 22.43 -1.70
N SER A 534 -0.49 22.13 -0.40
CA SER A 534 -1.77 22.06 0.33
C SER A 534 -2.41 23.43 0.57
N GLY A 535 -1.63 24.48 0.82
CA GLY A 535 -2.14 25.84 1.00
C GLY A 535 -2.74 26.41 -0.28
N PHE A 536 -2.05 26.25 -1.41
CA PHE A 536 -2.59 26.61 -2.72
C PHE A 536 -3.79 25.76 -3.10
N ALA A 537 -3.79 24.46 -2.77
CA ALA A 537 -4.96 23.60 -2.98
C ALA A 537 -6.17 24.10 -2.17
N VAL A 538 -6.01 24.46 -0.89
CA VAL A 538 -7.12 24.99 -0.06
C VAL A 538 -7.65 26.33 -0.60
N ILE A 539 -6.76 27.24 -1.02
CA ILE A 539 -7.16 28.52 -1.61
C ILE A 539 -7.86 28.31 -2.94
N GLY A 540 -7.29 27.50 -3.84
CA GLY A 540 -7.86 27.18 -5.14
C GLY A 540 -9.19 26.45 -5.03
N LEU A 541 -9.33 25.52 -4.08
CA LEU A 541 -10.59 24.85 -3.79
C LEU A 541 -11.62 25.84 -3.23
N GLY A 542 -11.20 26.79 -2.38
CA GLY A 542 -12.07 27.85 -1.86
C GLY A 542 -12.59 28.77 -2.96
N ILE A 543 -11.72 29.24 -3.86
CA ILE A 543 -12.11 30.04 -5.03
C ILE A 543 -13.03 29.24 -5.94
N SER A 544 -12.71 27.96 -6.19
CA SER A 544 -13.52 27.09 -7.04
C SER A 544 -14.90 26.76 -6.47
N LEU A 545 -15.05 26.71 -5.13
CA LEU A 545 -16.31 26.35 -4.47
C LEU A 545 -17.17 27.57 -4.12
N SER A 546 -16.56 28.74 -3.93
CA SER A 546 -17.26 29.95 -3.46
C SER A 546 -17.23 31.11 -4.45
N GLY A 547 -16.62 30.94 -5.63
CA GLY A 547 -16.63 31.94 -6.71
C GLY A 547 -15.95 33.25 -6.33
N GLU A 548 -16.36 34.35 -6.96
CA GLU A 548 -15.81 35.70 -6.71
C GLU A 548 -16.08 36.21 -5.29
N ASP A 549 -17.14 35.73 -4.64
CA ASP A 549 -17.48 36.09 -3.25
C ASP A 549 -16.39 35.65 -2.26
N TYR A 550 -15.61 34.62 -2.61
CA TYR A 550 -14.47 34.18 -1.79
C TYR A 550 -13.35 35.22 -1.73
N LEU A 551 -13.18 36.02 -2.79
CA LEU A 551 -12.20 37.11 -2.83
C LEU A 551 -12.60 38.28 -1.94
N ALA A 552 -13.88 38.40 -1.59
CA ALA A 552 -14.38 39.38 -0.64
C ALA A 552 -14.27 38.91 0.82
N ASP A 553 -13.99 37.62 1.10
CA ASP A 553 -13.87 37.11 2.47
C ASP A 553 -12.58 37.64 3.14
N PRO A 554 -12.67 38.45 4.21
CA PRO A 554 -11.49 38.94 4.93
C PRO A 554 -10.60 37.82 5.46
N LYS A 555 -11.15 36.63 5.68
CA LYS A 555 -10.42 35.45 6.15
C LYS A 555 -9.50 34.87 5.08
N LEU A 556 -9.81 35.03 3.80
CA LEU A 556 -8.90 34.66 2.70
C LEU A 556 -7.65 35.54 2.75
N TRP A 557 -7.83 36.85 2.85
CA TRP A 557 -6.73 37.81 2.87
C TRP A 557 -5.86 37.68 4.11
N ALA A 558 -6.42 37.32 5.26
CA ALA A 558 -5.64 36.97 6.45
C ALA A 558 -4.73 35.74 6.21
N LYS A 559 -5.26 34.68 5.55
CA LYS A 559 -4.47 33.49 5.19
C LYS A 559 -3.42 33.81 4.13
N ALA A 560 -3.78 34.55 3.09
CA ALA A 560 -2.87 34.96 2.03
C ALA A 560 -1.72 35.82 2.59
N THR A 561 -2.03 36.79 3.46
CA THR A 561 -1.03 37.62 4.15
C THR A 561 -0.08 36.77 4.98
N LEU A 562 -0.59 35.78 5.72
CA LEU A 562 0.25 34.86 6.50
C LEU A 562 1.21 34.07 5.60
N VAL A 563 0.73 33.59 4.46
CA VAL A 563 1.53 32.87 3.46
C VAL A 563 2.60 33.79 2.85
N PHE A 564 2.28 35.04 2.55
CA PHE A 564 3.24 36.02 2.01
C PHE A 564 4.31 36.43 3.04
N VAL A 565 3.92 36.72 4.28
CA VAL A 565 4.85 37.03 5.38
C VAL A 565 5.79 35.85 5.61
N TRP A 566 5.26 34.63 5.54
CA TRP A 566 6.05 33.42 5.67
C TRP A 566 7.01 33.16 4.49
N PHE A 567 6.57 33.40 3.26
CA PHE A 567 7.44 33.37 2.08
C PHE A 567 8.62 34.34 2.23
N GLY A 568 8.32 35.57 2.66
CA GLY A 568 9.32 36.59 2.94
C GLY A 568 10.32 36.13 4.01
N ALA A 569 9.84 35.63 5.15
CA ALA A 569 10.70 35.13 6.23
C ALA A 569 11.58 33.94 5.79
N THR A 570 11.01 32.99 5.04
CA THR A 570 11.73 31.81 4.55
C THR A 570 12.79 32.17 3.51
N ARG A 571 12.47 33.09 2.59
CA ARG A 571 13.44 33.60 1.61
C ARG A 571 14.53 34.43 2.26
N ALA A 572 14.18 35.29 3.23
CA ALA A 572 15.15 36.05 4.00
C ALA A 572 16.11 35.13 4.76
N MET A 573 15.61 34.05 5.40
CA MET A 573 16.47 33.06 6.05
C MET A 573 17.42 32.36 5.05
N ARG A 574 16.92 31.97 3.87
CA ARG A 574 17.74 31.27 2.87
C ARG A 574 18.79 32.16 2.21
N LEU A 575 18.44 33.41 1.91
CA LEU A 575 19.30 34.31 1.15
C LEU A 575 20.21 35.17 2.03
N LEU A 576 19.75 35.55 3.23
CA LEU A 576 20.48 36.47 4.11
C LEU A 576 21.11 35.76 5.32
N ALA A 577 20.39 34.81 5.94
CA ALA A 577 20.85 34.20 7.20
C ALA A 577 21.77 32.99 6.99
N LEU A 578 21.45 32.08 6.07
CA LEU A 578 22.25 30.88 5.77
C LEU A 578 23.70 31.17 5.35
N PRO A 579 23.98 32.19 4.51
CA PRO A 579 25.35 32.59 4.20
C PRO A 579 26.12 33.18 5.38
N LYS A 580 25.44 33.89 6.29
CA LYS A 580 26.03 34.48 7.51
C LYS A 580 26.31 33.44 8.59
N LEU A 581 25.47 32.41 8.69
CA LEU A 581 25.68 31.20 9.51
C LEU A 581 26.98 30.48 9.13
N ARG A 582 27.25 30.34 7.83
CA ARG A 582 28.50 29.75 7.33
C ARG A 582 29.74 30.56 7.70
N ARG A 583 29.56 31.83 8.11
CA ARG A 583 30.62 32.74 8.58
C ARG A 583 30.62 32.92 10.11
N GLY A 584 29.78 32.21 10.85
CA GLY A 584 29.77 32.22 12.32
C GLY A 584 28.92 33.30 12.99
N GLU A 585 28.22 34.16 12.26
CA GLU A 585 27.39 35.23 12.83
C GLU A 585 25.99 34.72 13.26
N ARG A 586 25.63 34.88 14.54
CA ARG A 586 24.37 34.35 15.13
C ARG A 586 23.25 35.38 15.36
N GLY A 587 23.55 36.67 15.35
CA GLY A 587 22.60 37.75 15.72
C GLY A 587 21.34 37.87 14.86
N PRO A 588 21.44 38.18 13.55
CA PRO A 588 20.27 38.36 12.67
C PRO A 588 19.49 37.07 12.41
N MET A 589 20.10 35.91 12.69
CA MET A 589 19.44 34.61 12.62
C MET A 589 18.36 34.47 13.69
N LEU A 590 18.61 34.95 14.92
CA LEU A 590 17.64 34.85 16.02
C LEU A 590 16.33 35.58 15.68
N VAL A 591 16.43 36.80 15.14
CA VAL A 591 15.25 37.61 14.79
C VAL A 591 14.43 36.96 13.68
N ALA A 592 15.07 36.54 12.58
CA ALA A 592 14.37 35.87 11.49
C ALA A 592 13.76 34.52 11.91
N SER A 593 14.42 33.80 12.82
CA SER A 593 13.96 32.52 13.36
C SER A 593 12.78 32.70 14.33
N SER A 594 12.81 33.73 15.17
CA SER A 594 11.72 34.06 16.09
C SER A 594 10.46 34.49 15.35
N ILE A 595 10.59 35.30 14.29
CA ILE A 595 9.46 35.69 13.43
C ILE A 595 8.85 34.45 12.75
N SER A 596 9.69 33.58 12.20
CA SER A 596 9.23 32.31 11.62
C SER A 596 8.51 31.43 12.63
N ALA A 597 9.11 31.21 13.81
CA ALA A 597 8.51 30.41 14.88
C ALA A 597 7.18 30.99 15.37
N ALA A 598 7.05 32.31 15.47
CA ALA A 598 5.79 32.98 15.82
C ALA A 598 4.72 32.77 14.74
N CYS A 599 5.08 32.87 13.45
CA CYS A 599 4.17 32.55 12.34
C CYS A 599 3.74 31.07 12.36
N TRP A 600 4.63 30.14 12.72
CA TRP A 600 4.32 28.72 12.92
C TRP A 600 3.37 28.49 14.10
N ALA A 601 3.61 29.11 15.26
CA ALA A 601 2.72 28.97 16.40
C ALA A 601 1.32 29.53 16.09
N TYR A 602 1.26 30.67 15.41
CA TYR A 602 0.01 31.32 15.04
C TYR A 602 -0.78 30.54 13.97
N GLY A 603 -0.12 30.00 12.94
CA GLY A 603 -0.77 29.17 11.92
C GLY A 603 -1.28 27.83 12.48
N ALA A 604 -0.56 27.22 13.42
CA ALA A 604 -1.01 26.00 14.10
C ALA A 604 -2.25 26.27 14.95
N TYR A 605 -2.27 27.40 15.66
CA TYR A 605 -3.43 27.85 16.43
C TYR A 605 -4.66 28.06 15.54
N LEU A 606 -4.52 28.75 14.41
CA LEU A 606 -5.62 28.96 13.45
C LEU A 606 -6.11 27.65 12.80
N GLY A 607 -5.21 26.71 12.51
CA GLY A 607 -5.54 25.40 11.96
C GLY A 607 -6.35 24.52 12.92
N VAL A 608 -6.13 24.67 14.23
CA VAL A 608 -6.80 23.88 15.29
C VAL A 608 -8.07 24.57 15.84
N ALA A 609 -8.11 25.91 15.82
CA ALA A 609 -9.24 26.68 16.34
C ALA A 609 -10.53 26.48 15.53
N LYS A 610 -10.43 26.30 14.19
CA LYS A 610 -11.61 26.16 13.31
C LYS A 610 -12.33 24.81 13.47
N PRO A 611 -11.63 23.66 13.53
CA PRO A 611 -12.25 22.37 13.86
C PRO A 611 -12.91 22.33 15.26
N LEU A 612 -12.30 23.00 16.24
CA LEU A 612 -12.84 23.11 17.61
C LEU A 612 -14.11 23.98 17.67
N ALA A 613 -14.15 25.08 16.93
CA ALA A 613 -15.31 25.96 16.86
C ALA A 613 -16.52 25.34 16.12
N CYS A 614 -16.29 24.34 15.26
CA CYS A 614 -17.35 23.64 14.52
C CYS A 614 -17.82 22.33 15.17
N GLY A 615 -17.31 21.94 16.35
CA GLY A 615 -17.76 20.76 17.09
C GLY A 615 -17.47 19.40 16.43
N VAL A 616 -16.60 19.34 15.40
CA VAL A 616 -16.41 18.16 14.54
C VAL A 616 -15.46 17.12 15.18
N ALA A 617 -14.72 17.47 16.22
CA ALA A 617 -13.92 16.52 17.00
C ALA A 617 -13.80 16.98 18.47
N PRO A 618 -13.94 16.07 19.46
CA PRO A 618 -13.74 16.44 20.86
C PRO A 618 -12.28 16.90 21.05
N PHE A 619 -12.11 18.04 21.75
CA PHE A 619 -10.80 18.62 22.10
C PHE A 619 -9.80 17.58 22.60
N TRP A 620 -10.29 16.56 23.33
CA TRP A 620 -9.51 15.45 23.85
C TRP A 620 -8.90 14.52 22.79
N ALA A 621 -9.52 14.34 21.62
CA ALA A 621 -8.96 13.52 20.54
C ALA A 621 -7.82 14.24 19.80
N LEU A 622 -7.97 15.56 19.59
CA LEU A 622 -6.92 16.43 19.05
C LEU A 622 -5.76 16.58 20.05
N LEU A 623 -6.08 16.80 21.32
CA LEU A 623 -5.09 16.84 22.40
C LEU A 623 -4.40 15.49 22.58
N ALA A 624 -5.11 14.36 22.46
CA ALA A 624 -4.51 13.03 22.52
C ALA A 624 -3.62 12.74 21.31
N GLY A 625 -3.99 13.15 20.09
CA GLY A 625 -3.12 13.05 18.91
C GLY A 625 -1.88 13.94 19.02
N PHE A 626 -2.04 15.15 19.55
CA PHE A 626 -0.96 16.09 19.82
C PHE A 626 -0.02 15.59 20.93
N LEU A 627 -0.57 15.12 22.05
CA LEU A 627 0.16 14.50 23.15
C LEU A 627 0.81 13.18 22.73
N ALA A 628 0.18 12.35 21.89
CA ALA A 628 0.78 11.14 21.35
C ALA A 628 1.96 11.46 20.41
N THR A 629 1.87 12.55 19.64
CA THR A 629 2.94 13.03 18.77
C THR A 629 4.10 13.62 19.59
N ILE A 630 3.79 14.37 20.65
CA ILE A 630 4.80 14.91 21.59
C ILE A 630 5.43 13.79 22.43
N CYS A 631 4.66 12.87 22.99
CA CYS A 631 5.14 11.73 23.77
C CYS A 631 5.94 10.74 22.90
N GLY A 632 5.53 10.54 21.64
CA GLY A 632 6.31 9.78 20.65
C GLY A 632 7.68 10.42 20.38
N PHE A 633 7.76 11.75 20.42
CA PHE A 633 9.02 12.49 20.27
C PHE A 633 9.87 12.56 21.55
N SER A 634 9.27 12.75 22.73
CA SER A 634 9.99 12.71 24.01
C SER A 634 10.55 11.32 24.33
N ALA A 635 9.86 10.25 23.90
CA ALA A 635 10.36 8.89 23.98
C ALA A 635 11.55 8.65 23.01
N HIS A 636 11.60 9.35 21.87
CA HIS A 636 12.72 9.31 20.94
C HIS A 636 13.93 10.12 21.44
N ASP A 637 13.73 11.28 22.08
CA ASP A 637 14.81 12.10 22.67
C ASP A 637 15.40 11.46 23.96
N ALA A 638 14.61 10.69 24.71
CA ALA A 638 15.10 9.90 25.86
C ALA A 638 16.01 8.73 25.43
N SER A 639 15.77 8.16 24.24
CA SER A 639 16.61 7.08 23.67
C SER A 639 18.00 7.55 23.22
N LEU A 640 18.18 8.87 23.01
CA LEU A 640 19.47 9.47 22.69
C LEU A 640 20.32 9.80 23.94
N ARG A 641 19.75 9.71 25.15
CA ARG A 641 20.48 9.95 26.42
C ARG A 641 21.16 8.71 27.00
N GLN A 642 21.02 7.54 26.38
CA GLN A 642 21.55 6.26 26.90
C GLN A 642 22.72 5.69 26.06
N ALA A 643 23.33 6.48 25.18
CA ALA A 643 24.62 6.12 24.61
C ALA A 643 25.72 6.26 25.69
N PRO A 644 26.61 5.27 25.89
CA PRO A 644 27.60 5.31 26.96
C PRO A 644 28.59 6.47 26.80
N LEU A 645 28.87 7.16 27.91
CA LEU A 645 29.75 8.33 28.04
C LEU A 645 31.25 8.06 27.81
N GLU A 646 31.66 6.85 27.37
CA GLU A 646 33.07 6.44 27.35
C GLU A 646 33.85 6.78 26.06
N GLN A 647 33.22 7.31 25.01
CA GLN A 647 33.92 7.68 23.75
C GLN A 647 34.06 9.19 23.50
N LEU A 648 33.67 10.04 24.45
CA LEU A 648 33.93 11.49 24.38
C LEU A 648 35.10 11.89 25.27
N SER A 649 36.25 11.25 25.08
CA SER A 649 37.52 11.74 25.60
C SER A 649 38.03 12.90 24.73
N ILE A 650 37.59 14.13 25.00
CA ILE A 650 38.26 15.36 24.54
C ILE A 650 38.28 16.43 25.66
N GLN A 651 39.11 16.17 26.68
CA GLN A 651 40.31 16.96 27.03
C GLN A 651 40.42 18.50 26.89
N TRP A 652 39.36 19.33 26.95
CA TRP A 652 39.54 20.81 26.87
C TRP A 652 38.97 21.70 27.99
N LEU A 653 38.61 21.15 29.16
CA LEU A 653 38.33 21.98 30.35
C LEU A 653 39.10 21.49 31.59
N GLN A 654 40.43 21.54 31.50
CA GLN A 654 41.31 21.56 32.66
C GLN A 654 42.23 22.78 32.54
N PRO A 655 42.01 23.86 33.30
CA PRO A 655 43.08 24.78 33.61
C PRO A 655 44.06 24.06 34.54
N ARG A 656 45.32 23.93 34.13
CA ARG A 656 46.40 23.55 35.05
C ARG A 656 46.47 24.62 36.15
N CYS A 657 46.23 24.23 37.40
CA CYS A 657 46.79 24.83 38.62
C CYS A 657 46.22 24.10 39.85
N GLY A 658 47.11 23.61 40.73
CA GLY A 658 46.80 23.14 42.08
C GLY A 658 46.87 21.64 42.26
#